data_AF-A0AA35TM23-F1
#
_entry.id   AF-A0AA35TM23-F1
#
_cell.length_a   1.000
_cell.length_b   1.000
_cell.length_c   1.000
_cell.angle_alpha   90.00
_cell.angle_beta   90.00
_cell.angle_gamma   90.00
#
_symmetry.space_group_name_H-M   'P 1'
#
loop_
_entity.id
_entity.type
_entity.pdbx_description
1 polymer ?
#
loop_
_entity_poly.entity_id
_entity_poly.type
_entity_poly.pdbx_seq_one_letter_code
_entity_poly.pdbx_strand_id
1 'polypeptide(L)'
;MPIPQPMPLPSSKRCLVQYARSVFKVLHLVYEELKVYSECKDSLPLLARFLHHVATCLGFPSYCDLYPADHPSLMPSSLGHTSEGGDEEEKMECEGEEEEGEGREDTHPPNLMSHLHIMLTMGAAGHVPFPLLSDVCKRTAQLVQLYALYSGALTEWQQLLEKTSSPHQRVVLWIVAQGLTREDLASLPVGVALPLWDSIFHCRENPPPSDDLRLYELIGREDILKTLRTAAGDTTPLTIEAMEKDDGMKVDDEIIKLTFSKDLRVNEVKRLLNSSQPVKISLEQKPEVSDHEFIEQQELTLLTVCQRTMALPVGRGMFTLAVSKPLPTSPLSIPGVELTGRAPPKNSTVSLEHIEKPPNMVLWPQFHNGVAAGLRLSPNAMLDSTWILSNRPSPPLSTPASEDGSGPAHSRCSPQHAGLLLALGLSGHLSSLMDFELFDYLQDKHELTTVAVLLGITASRVGSMQRSIASILSIFLPPLLPFGSADMEISQTIQTAALTAMGLLYLGSGNRHLSEVMLREIAHVPGPELEFADDRESYSLSAGIALGMTTLGRGGDLPGMGDLRLVERLAVLILGGPKSQMLTGAAPNCPSHLILEPEVVNTHVTSPAATVALGLMYLKTNDSSVASRLDAPSTLYELDHIRPDFFILRMASRGLIMWSDVQPTQEWIDNHIPEIVQRHAFQSSDRMEGQSDPNIDYQTLSQAMVCISAGCCLAIGLRYAGTLDKQAHSVLMKNVRFLLTKMSSPASAEEVGKSCLEMCINVVVLSVAMVMSGSGDLEVLRIIRRLHARVTPPEVTYGGHMASHMALGFLFLGGCRYSLSRSNKAIACLYSAVFPLFPSSTTDTRYHLQALRHLYVLAAEPRVLVTRDVETGQATSVEVCVRGEREIKGRTPCIVPEWSSINEIEICSCDFWPIKLDLSGEENNMRQVLAKSGTVFVRRKTGERGGGGGEESLLVGPSSHSTSTPPAVSKESWSCLGKMRRKTTPC
;
A
#
# COMPACT_ATOMS: atom_id res chain seq x y z
N MET A 1 -6.18 87.55 -2.23
CA MET A 1 -6.81 88.01 -0.97
C MET A 1 -5.70 88.37 0.01
N PRO A 2 -5.88 89.41 0.84
CA PRO A 2 -4.79 90.08 1.54
C PRO A 2 -4.18 89.21 2.65
N ILE A 3 -2.90 89.45 2.90
CA ILE A 3 -2.10 88.90 4.00
C ILE A 3 -2.79 89.21 5.33
N PRO A 4 -3.08 88.23 6.20
CA PRO A 4 -3.40 88.52 7.59
C PRO A 4 -2.09 88.69 8.38
N GLN A 5 -1.95 89.83 9.06
CA GLN A 5 -0.93 90.02 10.10
C GLN A 5 -1.10 88.98 11.23
N PRO A 6 -0.01 88.60 11.92
CA PRO A 6 -0.04 87.51 12.89
C PRO A 6 -0.73 87.93 14.20
N MET A 7 -1.63 87.08 14.71
CA MET A 7 -2.07 87.14 16.10
C MET A 7 -1.02 86.51 17.03
N PRO A 8 -0.88 86.99 18.28
CA PRO A 8 0.13 86.51 19.21
C PRO A 8 -0.25 85.15 19.78
N LEU A 9 0.68 84.19 19.79
CA LEU A 9 0.50 82.86 20.40
C LEU A 9 1.36 82.71 21.68
N PRO A 10 0.83 82.05 22.74
CA PRO A 10 1.27 82.15 24.12
C PRO A 10 2.45 81.24 24.52
N SER A 11 2.93 81.48 25.75
CA SER A 11 4.07 80.93 26.50
C SER A 11 4.06 79.42 26.79
N SER A 12 3.96 78.57 25.77
CA SER A 12 4.14 77.09 25.90
C SER A 12 5.42 76.56 25.24
N LYS A 13 6.21 77.43 24.59
CA LYS A 13 7.37 77.05 23.78
C LYS A 13 8.61 76.55 24.56
N ARG A 14 8.70 76.70 25.89
CA ARG A 14 9.94 76.34 26.63
C ARG A 14 10.05 74.87 27.06
N CYS A 15 8.94 74.13 27.26
CA CYS A 15 9.03 72.75 27.78
C CYS A 15 9.55 71.73 26.75
N LEU A 16 9.28 71.92 25.45
CA LEU A 16 9.78 71.01 24.40
C LEU A 16 11.21 71.34 23.94
N VAL A 17 11.71 72.55 24.24
CA VAL A 17 13.05 72.99 23.84
C VAL A 17 14.12 72.25 24.62
N GLN A 18 13.88 72.00 25.93
CA GLN A 18 14.78 71.18 26.76
C GLN A 18 14.90 69.74 26.25
N TYR A 19 13.82 69.17 25.73
CA TYR A 19 13.81 67.82 25.15
C TYR A 19 14.01 67.78 23.63
N ALA A 20 14.25 68.92 22.96
CA ALA A 20 14.26 69.01 21.50
C ALA A 20 15.31 68.09 20.87
N ARG A 21 16.48 67.94 21.52
CA ARG A 21 17.54 67.01 21.10
C ARG A 21 17.09 65.54 21.20
N SER A 22 16.41 65.16 22.28
CA SER A 22 15.90 63.80 22.48
C SER A 22 14.74 63.47 21.53
N VAL A 23 13.81 64.41 21.35
CA VAL A 23 12.69 64.29 20.40
C VAL A 23 13.20 64.15 18.97
N PHE A 24 14.23 64.91 18.58
CA PHE A 24 14.88 64.77 17.28
C PHE A 24 15.49 63.38 17.07
N LYS A 25 16.25 62.85 18.04
CA LYS A 25 16.84 61.51 17.96
C LYS A 25 15.76 60.42 17.80
N VAL A 26 14.66 60.52 18.55
CA VAL A 26 13.53 59.58 18.44
C VAL A 26 12.83 59.68 17.08
N LEU A 27 12.55 60.89 16.59
CA LEU A 27 11.93 61.09 15.27
C LEU A 27 12.83 60.63 14.13
N HIS A 28 14.15 60.74 14.28
CA HIS A 28 15.09 60.17 13.33
C HIS A 28 15.04 58.63 13.31
N LEU A 29 14.93 57.96 14.45
CA LEU A 29 14.74 56.50 14.50
C LEU A 29 13.41 56.07 13.88
N VAL A 30 12.35 56.87 14.03
CA VAL A 30 11.08 56.67 13.30
C VAL A 30 11.27 56.84 11.79
N TYR A 31 12.07 57.82 11.36
CA TYR A 31 12.41 58.00 9.94
C TYR A 31 13.15 56.77 9.38
N GLU A 32 14.11 56.21 10.12
CA GLU A 32 14.81 54.97 9.73
C GLU A 32 13.87 53.75 9.71
N GLU A 33 12.93 53.62 10.66
CA GLU A 33 11.91 52.56 10.63
C GLU A 33 11.00 52.70 9.39
N LEU A 34 10.57 53.91 9.04
CA LEU A 34 9.73 54.16 7.86
C LEU A 34 10.44 53.84 6.55
N LYS A 35 11.78 53.91 6.47
CA LYS A 35 12.56 53.46 5.31
C LYS A 35 12.38 51.97 5.00
N VAL A 36 12.01 51.16 6.00
CA VAL A 36 11.80 49.72 5.88
C VAL A 36 10.44 49.38 5.27
N TYR A 37 9.48 50.31 5.32
CA TYR A 37 8.14 50.09 4.77
C TYR A 37 8.02 50.68 3.37
N SER A 38 7.95 49.82 2.34
CA SER A 38 7.78 50.28 0.95
C SER A 38 6.49 51.07 0.72
N GLU A 39 5.48 50.86 1.57
CA GLU A 39 4.18 51.54 1.54
C GLU A 39 4.26 53.02 2.00
N CYS A 40 5.26 53.38 2.82
CA CYS A 40 5.42 54.72 3.38
C CYS A 40 6.34 55.62 2.55
N LYS A 41 6.69 55.22 1.33
CA LYS A 41 7.62 55.95 0.45
C LYS A 41 7.17 57.38 0.13
N ASP A 42 5.87 57.63 0.10
CA ASP A 42 5.29 58.94 -0.24
C ASP A 42 5.35 59.94 0.92
N SER A 43 5.39 59.47 2.18
CA SER A 43 5.45 60.32 3.38
C SER A 43 6.88 60.58 3.88
N LEU A 44 7.84 59.74 3.49
CA LEU A 44 9.27 59.86 3.82
C LEU A 44 9.89 61.23 3.45
N PRO A 45 9.62 61.83 2.26
CA PRO A 45 10.18 63.14 1.91
C PRO A 45 9.66 64.29 2.78
N LEU A 46 8.41 64.19 3.28
CA LEU A 46 7.81 65.20 4.15
C LEU A 46 8.46 65.17 5.53
N LEU A 47 8.69 63.98 6.08
CA LEU A 47 9.39 63.79 7.35
C LEU A 47 10.87 64.18 7.23
N ALA A 48 11.53 63.81 6.13
CA ALA A 48 12.92 64.19 5.86
C ALA A 48 13.10 65.72 5.75
N ARG A 49 12.16 66.45 5.12
CA ARG A 49 12.17 67.92 5.06
C ARG A 49 12.07 68.55 6.44
N PHE A 50 11.18 68.02 7.28
CA PHE A 50 11.03 68.47 8.67
C PHE A 50 12.28 68.19 9.50
N LEU A 51 12.82 66.97 9.43
CA LEU A 51 14.03 66.59 10.14
C LEU A 51 15.26 67.36 9.68
N HIS A 52 15.39 67.64 8.38
CA HIS A 52 16.48 68.49 7.85
C HIS A 52 16.42 69.90 8.41
N HIS A 53 15.23 70.53 8.46
CA HIS A 53 15.05 71.87 9.05
C HIS A 53 15.35 71.89 10.55
N VAL A 54 14.90 70.87 11.29
CA VAL A 54 15.20 70.75 12.73
C VAL A 54 16.70 70.49 12.97
N ALA A 55 17.35 69.68 12.13
CA ALA A 55 18.79 69.42 12.22
C ALA A 55 19.64 70.67 11.94
N THR A 56 19.23 71.51 10.98
CA THR A 56 19.89 72.81 10.71
C THR A 56 19.74 73.78 11.89
N CYS A 57 18.58 73.80 12.55
CA CYS A 57 18.35 74.64 13.73
C CYS A 57 19.11 74.16 14.97
N LEU A 58 19.31 72.84 15.12
CA LEU A 58 20.05 72.24 16.25
C LEU A 58 21.57 72.14 16.03
N GLY A 59 22.06 72.44 14.82
CA GLY A 59 23.50 72.45 14.50
C GLY A 59 24.14 71.06 14.38
N PHE A 60 23.42 70.06 13.85
CA PHE A 60 23.94 68.70 13.63
C PHE A 60 24.43 68.49 12.17
N PRO A 61 25.70 68.79 11.84
CA PRO A 61 26.17 68.81 10.45
C PRO A 61 26.08 67.44 9.76
N SER A 62 26.42 66.37 10.46
CA SER A 62 26.38 65.01 9.90
C SER A 62 24.95 64.48 9.66
N TYR A 63 23.93 65.03 10.33
CA TYR A 63 22.51 64.76 10.04
C TYR A 63 21.99 65.62 8.87
N CYS A 64 22.49 66.85 8.74
CA CYS A 64 22.16 67.75 7.62
C CYS A 64 22.60 67.17 6.26
N ASP A 65 23.70 66.40 6.24
CA ASP A 65 24.20 65.74 5.03
C ASP A 65 23.41 64.46 4.66
N LEU A 66 22.82 63.78 5.65
CA LEU A 66 22.13 62.49 5.48
C LEU A 66 20.81 62.63 4.69
N TYR A 67 19.92 63.54 5.09
CA TYR A 67 18.59 63.65 4.48
C TYR A 67 18.59 64.07 3.00
N PRO A 68 19.46 65.01 2.55
CA PRO A 68 19.61 65.34 1.14
C PRO A 68 20.30 64.24 0.33
N ALA A 69 21.14 63.41 0.96
CA ALA A 69 21.72 62.23 0.33
C ALA A 69 20.66 61.15 0.05
N ASP A 70 19.71 60.96 0.97
CA ASP A 70 18.59 60.03 0.80
C ASP A 70 17.51 60.57 -0.18
N HIS A 71 17.26 61.88 -0.16
CA HIS A 71 16.29 62.55 -1.03
C HIS A 71 16.90 63.79 -1.71
N PRO A 72 17.46 63.65 -2.94
CA PRO A 72 18.08 64.75 -3.67
C PRO A 72 17.15 65.93 -3.97
N SER A 73 15.83 65.73 -3.91
CA SER A 73 14.81 66.77 -4.08
C SER A 73 14.73 67.78 -2.92
N LEU A 74 15.37 67.47 -1.79
CA LEU A 74 15.50 68.38 -0.64
C LEU A 74 16.72 69.32 -0.77
N MET A 75 17.59 69.09 -1.75
CA MET A 75 18.68 70.02 -2.05
C MET A 75 18.05 71.35 -2.51
N PRO A 76 18.34 72.48 -1.84
CA PRO A 76 17.87 73.77 -2.32
C PRO A 76 18.42 73.99 -3.73
N SER A 77 17.52 74.11 -4.70
CA SER A 77 17.85 74.48 -6.07
C SER A 77 18.26 75.95 -6.10
N SER A 78 19.48 76.27 -5.66
CA SER A 78 20.06 77.62 -5.78
C SER A 78 21.58 77.63 -5.65
N LEU A 79 22.29 77.15 -6.68
CA LEU A 79 23.55 77.77 -7.12
C LEU A 79 23.18 78.94 -8.04
N GLY A 80 22.61 79.99 -7.42
CA GLY A 80 22.22 81.22 -8.10
C GLY A 80 22.55 82.39 -7.18
N HIS A 81 23.61 83.12 -7.53
CA HIS A 81 23.99 84.37 -6.90
C HIS A 81 22.81 85.36 -6.86
N THR A 82 22.46 85.87 -5.69
CA THR A 82 22.07 87.27 -5.51
C THR A 82 22.41 87.74 -4.10
N SER A 83 23.01 88.92 -4.03
CA SER A 83 23.43 89.66 -2.85
C SER A 83 22.27 90.45 -2.20
N GLU A 84 22.42 90.67 -0.89
CA GLU A 84 21.89 91.77 -0.05
C GLU A 84 20.40 91.81 0.35
N GLY A 85 20.17 91.95 1.68
CA GLY A 85 18.91 92.35 2.30
C GLY A 85 18.52 91.49 3.50
N GLY A 86 18.70 91.99 4.73
CA GLY A 86 18.57 91.24 5.98
C GLY A 86 17.14 90.87 6.40
N ASP A 87 17.08 89.88 7.31
CA ASP A 87 16.37 89.93 8.59
C ASP A 87 16.87 88.74 9.43
N GLU A 88 16.99 88.96 10.75
CA GLU A 88 17.58 88.05 11.73
C GLU A 88 16.85 86.69 11.77
N GLU A 89 17.49 85.61 11.31
CA GLU A 89 17.14 84.27 11.75
C GLU A 89 17.82 84.04 13.11
N GLU A 90 17.03 84.21 14.17
CA GLU A 90 17.37 83.86 15.55
C GLU A 90 18.03 82.47 15.59
N LYS A 91 19.35 82.43 15.79
CA LYS A 91 20.02 81.26 16.35
C LYS A 91 19.39 81.00 17.72
N MET A 92 18.76 79.84 17.87
CA MET A 92 18.27 79.41 19.17
C MET A 92 19.49 79.05 20.05
N GLU A 93 19.97 80.01 20.83
CA GLU A 93 20.92 79.76 21.92
C GLU A 93 20.18 78.99 23.02
N CYS A 94 20.32 77.66 23.01
CA CYS A 94 19.96 76.82 24.13
C CYS A 94 21.10 76.83 25.16
N GLU A 95 21.14 77.86 26.00
CA GLU A 95 21.81 77.77 27.30
C GLU A 95 20.91 76.93 28.23
N GLY A 96 21.32 75.69 28.48
CA GLY A 96 20.65 74.75 29.36
C GLY A 96 21.64 73.68 29.78
N GLU A 97 21.73 73.50 31.10
CA GLU A 97 22.73 72.76 31.87
C GLU A 97 23.13 71.40 31.31
N GLU A 98 24.42 71.07 31.45
CA GLU A 98 24.98 69.72 31.30
C GLU A 98 24.28 68.78 32.30
N GLU A 99 23.25 68.04 31.85
CA GLU A 99 22.86 66.82 32.54
C GLU A 99 23.82 65.70 32.10
N GLU A 100 24.78 65.43 32.99
CA GLU A 100 25.55 64.18 33.03
C GLU A 100 24.57 63.00 33.10
N GLY A 101 24.50 62.19 32.04
CA GLY A 101 23.63 61.03 32.00
C GLY A 101 23.71 60.22 30.71
N GLU A 102 24.67 59.28 30.70
CA GLU A 102 24.75 58.08 29.85
C GLU A 102 24.99 58.21 28.33
N GLY A 103 26.18 57.77 27.90
CA GLY A 103 26.41 57.15 26.59
C GLY A 103 27.00 58.08 25.53
N ARG A 104 28.22 57.75 25.09
CA ARG A 104 28.91 58.14 23.83
C ARG A 104 28.16 59.17 22.98
N GLU A 105 28.74 60.36 22.79
CA GLU A 105 28.36 61.23 21.68
C GLU A 105 28.50 60.44 20.37
N ASP A 106 27.38 59.98 19.80
CA ASP A 106 27.34 59.39 18.48
C ASP A 106 27.73 60.46 17.46
N THR A 107 29.01 60.54 17.10
CA THR A 107 29.54 61.49 16.10
C THR A 107 28.94 61.26 14.71
N HIS A 108 28.20 60.16 14.51
CA HIS A 108 27.57 59.77 13.26
C HIS A 108 26.09 59.39 13.46
N PRO A 109 25.19 59.80 12.54
CA PRO A 109 23.78 59.44 12.61
C PRO A 109 23.58 57.93 12.43
N PRO A 110 22.70 57.29 13.22
CA PRO A 110 22.39 55.87 13.07
C PRO A 110 21.60 55.65 11.77
N ASN A 111 22.29 55.21 10.71
CA ASN A 111 21.68 54.87 9.42
C ASN A 111 21.55 53.35 9.28
N LEU A 112 20.31 52.86 9.19
CA LEU A 112 20.02 51.42 9.15
C LEU A 112 20.66 50.73 7.93
N MET A 113 20.59 51.34 6.74
CA MET A 113 21.13 50.74 5.51
C MET A 113 22.65 50.61 5.57
N SER A 114 23.33 51.63 6.10
CA SER A 114 24.78 51.59 6.32
C SER A 114 25.17 50.53 7.35
N HIS A 115 24.36 50.39 8.40
CA HIS A 115 24.57 49.40 9.45
C HIS A 115 24.44 47.97 8.91
N LEU A 116 23.36 47.67 8.18
CA LEU A 116 23.17 46.37 7.53
C LEU A 116 24.29 46.06 6.52
N HIS A 117 24.77 47.07 5.79
CA HIS A 117 25.90 46.91 4.86
C HIS A 117 27.22 46.59 5.57
N ILE A 118 27.51 47.24 6.70
CA ILE A 118 28.69 46.95 7.54
C ILE A 118 28.59 45.52 8.09
N MET A 119 27.41 45.09 8.53
CA MET A 119 27.20 43.71 9.01
C MET A 119 27.42 42.66 7.92
N LEU A 120 26.99 42.93 6.68
CA LEU A 120 27.21 42.02 5.55
C LEU A 120 28.69 41.95 5.13
N THR A 121 29.41 43.06 5.19
CA THR A 121 30.80 43.16 4.68
C THR A 121 31.85 42.73 5.71
N MET A 122 31.63 43.03 6.99
CA MET A 122 32.57 42.75 8.08
C MET A 122 32.21 41.48 8.89
N GLY A 123 31.06 40.85 8.62
CA GLY A 123 30.61 39.64 9.31
C GLY A 123 30.49 39.83 10.82
N ALA A 124 30.90 38.83 11.61
CA ALA A 124 30.86 38.89 13.07
C ALA A 124 31.67 40.05 13.70
N ALA A 125 32.69 40.57 12.99
CA ALA A 125 33.49 41.71 13.45
C ALA A 125 32.76 43.07 13.29
N GLY A 126 31.70 43.12 12.49
CA GLY A 126 30.89 44.32 12.25
C GLY A 126 29.67 44.48 13.18
N HIS A 127 29.49 43.60 14.17
CA HIS A 127 28.32 43.63 15.04
C HIS A 127 28.44 44.76 16.10
N VAL A 128 27.77 45.88 15.82
CA VAL A 128 27.60 47.01 16.75
C VAL A 128 26.12 47.07 17.14
N PRO A 129 25.75 47.29 18.41
CA PRO A 129 24.34 47.42 18.78
C PRO A 129 23.70 48.65 18.10
N PHE A 130 22.59 48.44 17.39
CA PHE A 130 21.80 49.52 16.79
C PHE A 130 20.82 50.10 17.83
N PRO A 131 20.65 51.44 17.91
CA PRO A 131 19.69 52.05 18.83
C PRO A 131 18.25 51.70 18.44
N LEU A 132 17.48 51.13 19.37
CA LEU A 132 16.10 50.67 19.14
C LEU A 132 15.14 51.31 20.15
N LEU A 133 14.01 51.83 19.67
CA LEU A 133 12.89 52.20 20.52
C LEU A 133 12.01 50.99 20.79
N SER A 134 11.77 50.70 22.08
CA SER A 134 10.82 49.69 22.52
C SER A 134 9.43 49.97 21.93
N ASP A 135 8.79 48.93 21.40
CA ASP A 135 7.45 48.91 20.79
C ASP A 135 7.22 49.68 19.48
N VAL A 136 8.12 50.58 19.07
CA VAL A 136 8.00 51.33 17.79
C VAL A 136 8.86 50.71 16.68
N CYS A 137 10.13 50.40 16.97
CA CYS A 137 11.09 49.91 15.98
C CYS A 137 11.06 48.37 15.83
N LYS A 138 9.87 47.76 15.74
CA LYS A 138 9.73 46.30 15.73
C LYS A 138 10.38 45.66 14.51
N ARG A 139 10.25 46.28 13.33
CA ARG A 139 10.76 45.70 12.08
C ARG A 139 12.25 45.93 11.92
N THR A 140 12.75 47.10 12.33
CA THR A 140 14.20 47.33 12.41
C THR A 140 14.87 46.38 13.40
N ALA A 141 14.28 46.14 14.58
CA ALA A 141 14.79 45.17 15.54
C ALA A 141 14.86 43.75 14.93
N GLN A 142 13.81 43.32 14.24
CA GLN A 142 13.76 42.03 13.55
C GLN A 142 14.83 41.91 12.45
N LEU A 143 15.04 42.96 11.65
CA LEU A 143 16.04 42.96 10.58
C LEU A 143 17.47 42.92 11.11
N VAL A 144 17.79 43.70 12.14
CA VAL A 144 19.12 43.69 12.77
C VAL A 144 19.42 42.29 13.33
N GLN A 145 18.44 41.66 13.97
CA GLN A 145 18.58 40.27 14.47
C GLN A 145 18.74 39.25 13.32
N LEU A 146 18.00 39.37 12.22
CA LEU A 146 18.14 38.53 11.03
C LEU A 146 19.53 38.63 10.40
N TYR A 147 20.03 39.85 10.21
CA TYR A 147 21.34 40.09 9.62
C TYR A 147 22.49 39.67 10.55
N ALA A 148 22.29 39.78 11.87
CA ALA A 148 23.22 39.24 12.86
C ALA A 148 23.25 37.70 12.84
N LEU A 149 22.10 37.05 12.62
CA LEU A 149 21.99 35.61 12.41
C LEU A 149 22.65 35.15 11.10
N TYR A 150 22.44 35.89 10.01
CA TYR A 150 23.05 35.62 8.70
C TYR A 150 24.59 35.77 8.75
N SER A 151 25.10 36.82 9.42
CA SER A 151 26.54 37.07 9.62
C SER A 151 27.21 36.18 10.69
N GLY A 152 26.44 35.39 11.44
CA GLY A 152 26.95 34.45 12.43
C GLY A 152 27.35 35.06 13.79
N ALA A 153 27.00 36.33 14.04
CA ALA A 153 27.37 37.05 15.26
C ALA A 153 26.55 36.66 16.51
N LEU A 154 25.35 36.10 16.30
CA LEU A 154 24.36 35.90 17.36
C LEU A 154 24.44 34.47 17.92
N THR A 155 24.97 34.28 19.13
CA THR A 155 25.27 32.98 19.76
C THR A 155 24.09 32.32 20.50
N GLU A 156 23.12 33.08 21.00
CA GLU A 156 21.97 32.55 21.78
C GLU A 156 21.06 31.64 20.94
N TRP A 157 20.73 32.06 19.72
CA TRP A 157 19.97 31.25 18.78
C TRP A 157 20.81 30.16 18.11
N GLN A 158 22.15 30.26 18.16
CA GLN A 158 23.02 29.18 17.68
C GLN A 158 22.90 27.92 18.55
N GLN A 159 22.81 28.08 19.87
CA GLN A 159 22.69 26.97 20.83
C GLN A 159 21.33 26.26 20.77
N LEU A 160 20.24 26.99 20.52
CA LEU A 160 18.87 26.43 20.37
C LEU A 160 18.66 25.67 19.04
N LEU A 161 19.48 25.95 18.02
CA LEU A 161 19.34 25.45 16.64
C LEU A 161 20.50 24.53 16.19
N GLU A 162 21.34 24.04 17.12
CA GLU A 162 22.56 23.24 16.90
C GLU A 162 22.39 21.99 16.00
N LYS A 163 21.17 21.58 15.67
CA LYS A 163 20.88 20.46 14.76
C LYS A 163 20.84 20.81 13.27
N THR A 164 20.97 22.08 12.86
CA THR A 164 20.85 22.49 11.44
C THR A 164 22.18 22.98 10.86
N SER A 165 22.58 22.40 9.73
CA SER A 165 23.95 22.49 9.21
C SER A 165 24.21 23.68 8.27
N SER A 166 23.23 24.56 7.99
CA SER A 166 23.44 25.75 7.14
C SER A 166 22.97 27.08 7.75
N PRO A 167 23.71 28.18 7.52
CA PRO A 167 23.33 29.51 8.01
C PRO A 167 21.97 29.97 7.45
N HIS A 168 21.69 29.63 6.19
CA HIS A 168 20.41 29.92 5.53
C HIS A 168 19.22 29.23 6.22
N GLN A 169 19.36 27.97 6.63
CA GLN A 169 18.29 27.25 7.35
C GLN A 169 17.94 27.90 8.69
N ARG A 170 18.94 28.37 9.44
CA ARG A 170 18.73 29.09 10.71
C ARG A 170 17.94 30.38 10.51
N VAL A 171 18.28 31.15 9.47
CA VAL A 171 17.58 32.38 9.13
C VAL A 171 16.11 32.08 8.80
N VAL A 172 15.83 31.07 7.97
CA VAL A 172 14.46 30.73 7.60
C VAL A 172 13.65 30.21 8.81
N LEU A 173 14.23 29.37 9.67
CA LEU A 173 13.55 28.91 10.89
C LEU A 173 13.22 30.07 11.85
N TRP A 174 14.11 31.05 11.95
CA TRP A 174 13.86 32.25 12.74
C TRP A 174 12.73 33.10 12.15
N ILE A 175 12.69 33.28 10.81
CA ILE A 175 11.59 34.01 10.13
C ILE A 175 10.24 33.38 10.49
N VAL A 176 10.17 32.04 10.49
CA VAL A 176 8.96 31.29 10.87
C VAL A 176 8.62 31.48 12.36
N ALA A 177 9.63 31.43 13.24
CA ALA A 177 9.43 31.63 14.68
C ALA A 177 8.85 33.02 15.01
N GLN A 178 9.23 34.05 14.23
CA GLN A 178 8.69 35.41 14.36
C GLN A 178 7.35 35.62 13.64
N GLY A 179 6.84 34.62 12.91
CA GLY A 179 5.56 34.69 12.22
C GLY A 179 5.55 35.60 10.98
N LEU A 180 6.72 35.88 10.39
CA LEU A 180 6.81 36.70 9.17
C LEU A 180 6.40 35.90 7.93
N THR A 181 5.56 36.52 7.08
CA THR A 181 5.04 35.89 5.86
C THR A 181 5.82 36.31 4.60
N ARG A 182 5.54 35.68 3.46
CA ARG A 182 6.07 36.11 2.16
C ARG A 182 5.63 37.53 1.76
N GLU A 183 4.42 37.91 2.14
CA GLU A 183 3.87 39.24 1.88
C GLU A 183 4.64 40.30 2.68
N ASP A 184 4.98 39.98 3.94
CA ASP A 184 5.86 40.82 4.74
C ASP A 184 7.24 40.98 4.08
N LEU A 185 7.85 39.91 3.59
CA LEU A 185 9.16 40.01 2.92
C LEU A 185 9.08 40.80 1.62
N ALA A 186 7.93 40.80 0.94
CA ALA A 186 7.71 41.59 -0.27
C ALA A 186 7.52 43.09 0.00
N SER A 187 7.10 43.48 1.21
CA SER A 187 6.96 44.89 1.60
C SER A 187 8.29 45.55 1.99
N LEU A 188 9.36 44.77 2.17
CA LEU A 188 10.72 45.26 2.43
C LEU A 188 11.38 45.86 1.16
N PRO A 189 12.29 46.84 1.29
CA PRO A 189 13.07 47.34 0.17
C PRO A 189 13.90 46.22 -0.45
N VAL A 190 13.98 46.17 -1.78
CA VAL A 190 14.63 45.08 -2.53
C VAL A 190 16.04 44.79 -2.04
N GLY A 191 16.84 45.82 -1.74
CA GLY A 191 18.21 45.67 -1.24
C GLY A 191 18.31 45.00 0.14
N VAL A 192 17.31 45.18 1.00
CA VAL A 192 17.22 44.57 2.32
C VAL A 192 16.61 43.17 2.25
N ALA A 193 15.65 42.98 1.34
CA ALA A 193 14.98 41.71 1.14
C ALA A 193 15.88 40.67 0.44
N LEU A 194 16.81 41.11 -0.41
CA LEU A 194 17.61 40.22 -1.26
C LEU A 194 18.36 39.11 -0.50
N PRO A 195 19.12 39.38 0.59
CA PRO A 195 19.78 38.31 1.35
C PRO A 195 18.81 37.33 2.02
N LEU A 196 17.61 37.81 2.38
CA LEU A 196 16.55 36.96 2.94
C LEU A 196 15.96 36.06 1.86
N TRP A 197 15.69 36.59 0.67
CA TRP A 197 15.25 35.81 -0.49
C TRP A 197 16.29 34.81 -0.97
N ASP A 198 17.57 35.17 -0.92
CA ASP A 198 18.69 34.27 -1.19
C ASP A 198 18.75 33.11 -0.19
N SER A 199 18.55 33.41 1.10
CA SER A 199 18.43 32.39 2.14
C SER A 199 17.25 31.44 1.89
N ILE A 200 16.10 31.98 1.49
CA ILE A 200 14.92 31.16 1.12
C ILE A 200 15.20 30.32 -0.13
N PHE A 201 15.93 30.87 -1.12
CA PHE A 201 16.30 30.18 -2.34
C PHE A 201 17.23 28.99 -2.04
N HIS A 202 18.28 29.18 -1.27
CA HIS A 202 19.18 28.10 -0.84
C HIS A 202 18.46 27.05 0.03
N CYS A 203 17.53 27.48 0.89
CA CYS A 203 16.70 26.54 1.66
C CYS A 203 15.68 25.78 0.80
N ARG A 204 15.35 26.26 -0.41
CA ARG A 204 14.44 25.57 -1.32
C ARG A 204 15.04 24.29 -1.88
N GLU A 205 16.36 24.27 -2.08
CA GLU A 205 17.10 23.08 -2.53
C GLU A 205 17.14 22.01 -1.44
N ASN A 206 17.47 22.38 -0.20
CA ASN A 206 17.54 21.49 0.94
C ASN A 206 16.76 22.06 2.15
N PRO A 207 15.44 21.85 2.21
CA PRO A 207 14.62 22.33 3.32
C PRO A 207 14.96 21.57 4.61
N PRO A 208 14.98 22.25 5.78
CA PRO A 208 15.21 21.56 7.04
C PRO A 208 13.97 20.72 7.43
N PRO A 209 14.17 19.53 8.03
CA PRO A 209 13.05 18.71 8.50
C PRO A 209 12.38 19.39 9.70
N SER A 210 11.15 19.86 9.51
CA SER A 210 10.31 20.44 10.56
C SER A 210 8.85 20.05 10.36
N ASP A 211 8.11 19.92 11.46
CA ASP A 211 6.66 19.65 11.46
C ASP A 211 5.82 20.92 11.25
N ASP A 212 6.43 22.12 11.32
CA ASP A 212 5.70 23.39 11.13
C ASP A 212 5.39 23.63 9.65
N LEU A 213 4.11 23.52 9.29
CA LEU A 213 3.60 23.71 7.92
C LEU A 213 3.94 25.10 7.34
N ARG A 214 4.09 26.12 8.20
CA ARG A 214 4.40 27.50 7.78
C ARG A 214 5.77 27.62 7.13
N LEU A 215 6.72 26.77 7.51
CA LEU A 215 8.05 26.72 6.93
C LEU A 215 8.00 26.42 5.42
N TYR A 216 7.28 25.37 5.04
CA TYR A 216 7.22 24.95 3.65
C TYR A 216 6.42 25.91 2.77
N GLU A 217 5.43 26.58 3.35
CA GLU A 217 4.69 27.67 2.71
C GLU A 217 5.61 28.88 2.42
N LEU A 218 6.44 29.28 3.40
CA LEU A 218 7.44 30.35 3.25
C LEU A 218 8.51 30.01 2.20
N ILE A 219 8.98 28.76 2.14
CA ILE A 219 9.96 28.31 1.13
C ILE A 219 9.30 28.14 -0.26
N GLY A 220 7.98 27.93 -0.32
CA GLY A 220 7.23 27.65 -1.55
C GLY A 220 7.35 26.19 -2.01
N ARG A 221 7.63 25.29 -1.06
CA ARG A 221 7.67 23.82 -1.24
C ARG A 221 6.30 23.24 -0.91
N GLU A 222 5.33 23.52 -1.79
CA GLU A 222 3.96 23.00 -1.72
C GLU A 222 3.88 21.47 -1.84
N ASP A 223 4.91 20.84 -2.39
CA ASP A 223 5.07 19.39 -2.51
C ASP A 223 5.14 18.71 -1.13
N ILE A 224 6.02 19.19 -0.26
CA ILE A 224 6.15 18.67 1.11
C ILE A 224 4.89 19.04 1.90
N LEU A 225 4.39 20.26 1.75
CA LEU A 225 3.18 20.74 2.41
C LEU A 225 1.95 19.86 2.10
N LYS A 226 1.68 19.57 0.82
CA LYS A 226 0.55 18.71 0.41
C LYS A 226 0.74 17.27 0.87
N THR A 227 1.96 16.76 0.84
CA THR A 227 2.28 15.41 1.37
C THR A 227 1.97 15.33 2.87
N LEU A 228 2.35 16.35 3.66
CA LEU A 228 2.04 16.44 5.09
C LEU A 228 0.54 16.72 5.37
N ARG A 229 -0.15 17.51 4.54
CA ARG A 229 -1.61 17.73 4.69
C ARG A 229 -2.43 16.49 4.37
N THR A 230 -1.99 15.71 3.37
CA THR A 230 -2.59 14.41 3.08
C THR A 230 -2.33 13.44 4.24
N ALA A 231 -1.22 13.63 4.96
CA ALA A 231 -0.96 12.96 6.22
C ALA A 231 -1.92 13.34 7.36
N ALA A 232 -2.49 14.55 7.31
CA ALA A 232 -3.47 15.03 8.28
C ALA A 232 -4.93 14.64 7.96
N GLY A 233 -5.20 13.93 6.84
CA GLY A 233 -6.50 13.31 6.56
C GLY A 233 -7.42 14.04 5.55
N ASP A 234 -7.00 15.16 4.97
CA ASP A 234 -7.80 15.87 3.96
C ASP A 234 -7.60 15.26 2.56
N THR A 235 -8.33 14.18 2.27
CA THR A 235 -8.47 13.69 0.89
C THR A 235 -9.80 14.11 0.30
N THR A 236 -9.78 14.95 -0.73
CA THR A 236 -10.94 15.12 -1.62
C THR A 236 -11.14 13.82 -2.39
N PRO A 237 -12.33 13.19 -2.30
CA PRO A 237 -12.57 11.93 -2.98
C PRO A 237 -12.76 12.16 -4.47
N LEU A 238 -11.98 11.46 -5.29
CA LEU A 238 -12.29 11.25 -6.70
C LEU A 238 -13.46 10.26 -6.77
N THR A 239 -14.59 10.74 -7.25
CA THR A 239 -15.82 9.99 -7.47
C THR A 239 -15.79 9.38 -8.87
N ILE A 240 -16.05 8.07 -8.97
CA ILE A 240 -16.23 7.41 -10.27
C ILE A 240 -17.73 7.21 -10.48
N GLU A 241 -18.26 7.80 -11.54
CA GLU A 241 -19.65 7.62 -11.95
C GLU A 241 -19.87 6.23 -12.55
N ALA A 242 -20.98 5.58 -12.17
CA ALA A 242 -21.38 4.30 -12.71
C ALA A 242 -22.14 4.50 -14.05
N MET A 243 -21.58 4.02 -15.15
CA MET A 243 -22.30 3.76 -16.41
C MET A 243 -22.43 2.26 -16.68
N GLU A 244 -23.50 1.92 -17.40
CA GLU A 244 -24.16 0.62 -17.58
C GLU A 244 -23.31 -0.50 -18.21
N LYS A 245 -23.62 -1.74 -17.79
CA LYS A 245 -22.99 -3.05 -18.09
C LYS A 245 -21.49 -3.12 -17.78
N ASP A 246 -21.21 -3.26 -16.49
CA ASP A 246 -19.87 -3.45 -15.92
C ASP A 246 -19.45 -4.92 -15.96
N ASP A 247 -18.26 -5.22 -16.50
CA ASP A 247 -17.58 -6.52 -16.40
C ASP A 247 -16.94 -6.72 -15.01
N GLY A 248 -17.04 -5.70 -14.16
CA GLY A 248 -16.54 -5.65 -12.81
C GLY A 248 -15.05 -5.37 -12.72
N MET A 249 -14.40 -5.00 -13.83
CA MET A 249 -12.95 -4.82 -13.95
C MET A 249 -12.51 -3.40 -14.35
N LYS A 250 -13.36 -2.40 -14.06
CA LYS A 250 -12.99 -0.99 -14.16
C LYS A 250 -11.97 -0.64 -13.07
N VAL A 251 -10.70 -0.60 -13.46
CA VAL A 251 -9.57 -0.17 -12.61
C VAL A 251 -9.09 1.19 -13.10
N ASP A 252 -8.92 2.14 -12.18
CA ASP A 252 -8.41 3.50 -12.46
C ASP A 252 -7.18 3.46 -13.38
N ASP A 253 -7.40 3.79 -14.65
CA ASP A 253 -6.42 3.55 -15.71
C ASP A 253 -5.19 4.48 -15.62
N GLU A 254 -5.17 5.54 -14.81
CA GLU A 254 -4.05 6.52 -14.72
C GLU A 254 -2.74 5.86 -14.28
N ILE A 255 -2.76 5.12 -13.16
CA ILE A 255 -1.56 4.46 -12.61
C ILE A 255 -1.08 3.36 -13.56
N ILE A 256 -2.01 2.54 -14.04
CA ILE A 256 -1.71 1.40 -14.90
C ILE A 256 -1.11 1.86 -16.24
N LYS A 257 -1.62 2.96 -16.83
CA LYS A 257 -1.08 3.55 -18.06
C LYS A 257 0.35 4.04 -17.87
N LEU A 258 0.70 4.55 -16.69
CA LEU A 258 2.06 4.97 -16.38
C LEU A 258 2.99 3.76 -16.17
N THR A 259 2.56 2.77 -15.38
CA THR A 259 3.33 1.56 -15.08
C THR A 259 3.61 0.74 -16.35
N PHE A 260 2.61 0.57 -17.22
CA PHE A 260 2.72 -0.23 -18.45
C PHE A 260 2.48 0.61 -19.71
N SER A 261 3.22 1.72 -19.86
CA SER A 261 3.09 2.62 -21.01
C SER A 261 3.43 1.98 -22.36
N LYS A 262 4.27 0.95 -22.38
CA LYS A 262 4.75 0.29 -23.61
C LYS A 262 3.87 -0.87 -24.08
N ASP A 263 2.98 -1.39 -23.24
CA ASP A 263 2.34 -2.68 -23.45
C ASP A 263 0.90 -2.72 -22.90
N LEU A 264 0.01 -3.45 -23.57
CA LEU A 264 -1.41 -3.54 -23.25
C LEU A 264 -1.73 -4.80 -22.41
N ARG A 265 -0.80 -5.24 -21.57
CA ARG A 265 -0.94 -6.46 -20.76
C ARG A 265 -2.18 -6.47 -19.87
N VAL A 266 -2.58 -5.32 -19.33
CA VAL A 266 -3.78 -5.23 -18.48
C VAL A 266 -5.06 -5.47 -19.27
N ASN A 267 -5.13 -5.04 -20.54
CA ASN A 267 -6.27 -5.36 -21.40
C ASN A 267 -6.33 -6.86 -21.70
N GLU A 268 -5.17 -7.51 -21.85
CA GLU A 268 -5.10 -8.96 -21.99
C GLU A 268 -5.54 -9.67 -20.70
N VAL A 269 -5.13 -9.19 -19.53
CA VAL A 269 -5.59 -9.75 -18.23
C VAL A 269 -7.10 -9.58 -18.07
N LYS A 270 -7.66 -8.41 -18.38
CA LYS A 270 -9.12 -8.16 -18.41
C LYS A 270 -9.81 -9.16 -19.36
N ARG A 271 -9.22 -9.45 -20.53
CA ARG A 271 -9.75 -10.45 -21.46
C ARG A 271 -9.71 -11.87 -20.91
N LEU A 272 -8.62 -12.26 -20.22
CA LEU A 272 -8.45 -13.60 -19.65
C LEU A 272 -9.36 -13.85 -18.44
N LEU A 273 -9.59 -12.83 -17.61
CA LEU A 273 -10.39 -12.92 -16.37
C LEU A 273 -11.89 -12.59 -16.58
N ASN A 274 -12.32 -12.33 -17.81
CA ASN A 274 -13.70 -12.01 -18.09
C ASN A 274 -14.60 -13.26 -17.96
N SER A 275 -15.57 -13.20 -17.05
CA SER A 275 -16.58 -14.24 -16.83
C SER A 275 -17.99 -13.84 -17.28
N SER A 276 -18.18 -12.60 -17.75
CA SER A 276 -19.50 -12.01 -18.02
C SER A 276 -19.88 -11.97 -19.49
N GLN A 277 -19.02 -12.48 -20.36
CA GLN A 277 -19.29 -12.60 -21.78
C GLN A 277 -19.30 -14.08 -22.18
N PRO A 278 -20.09 -14.46 -23.19
CA PRO A 278 -20.20 -15.85 -23.60
C PRO A 278 -18.94 -16.27 -24.35
N VAL A 279 -18.49 -17.50 -24.12
CA VAL A 279 -17.22 -17.98 -24.68
C VAL A 279 -17.40 -18.42 -26.13
N LYS A 280 -16.41 -18.14 -26.98
CA LYS A 280 -16.43 -18.59 -28.38
C LYS A 280 -16.01 -20.06 -28.46
N ILE A 281 -16.82 -20.89 -29.11
CA ILE A 281 -16.54 -22.31 -29.34
C ILE A 281 -16.41 -22.54 -30.84
N SER A 282 -15.19 -22.69 -31.34
CA SER A 282 -14.90 -22.99 -32.74
C SER A 282 -14.66 -24.49 -32.91
N LEU A 283 -15.68 -25.22 -33.35
CA LEU A 283 -15.58 -26.63 -33.74
C LEU A 283 -16.01 -26.76 -35.20
N GLU A 284 -15.28 -27.56 -35.96
CA GLU A 284 -15.65 -27.92 -37.33
C GLU A 284 -16.41 -29.24 -37.31
N GLN A 285 -17.62 -29.25 -37.90
CA GLN A 285 -18.41 -30.46 -38.04
C GLN A 285 -17.77 -31.35 -39.12
N LYS A 286 -17.32 -32.54 -38.74
CA LYS A 286 -16.83 -33.54 -39.70
C LYS A 286 -18.02 -34.09 -40.50
N PRO A 287 -17.85 -34.42 -41.79
CA PRO A 287 -18.95 -34.95 -42.62
C PRO A 287 -19.57 -36.26 -42.10
N GLU A 288 -18.84 -37.01 -41.27
CA GLU A 288 -19.26 -38.29 -40.68
C GLU A 288 -20.12 -38.12 -39.42
N VAL A 289 -20.13 -36.93 -38.80
CA VAL A 289 -20.76 -36.65 -37.51
C VAL A 289 -22.17 -36.08 -37.73
N SER A 290 -23.17 -36.72 -37.12
CA SER A 290 -24.56 -36.24 -37.19
C SER A 290 -24.74 -34.88 -36.51
N ASP A 291 -25.79 -34.13 -36.86
CA ASP A 291 -26.07 -32.83 -36.24
C ASP A 291 -26.29 -32.94 -34.72
N HIS A 292 -26.93 -34.02 -34.25
CA HIS A 292 -27.14 -34.28 -32.84
C HIS A 292 -25.82 -34.53 -32.10
N GLU A 293 -24.98 -35.40 -32.65
CA GLU A 293 -23.66 -35.70 -32.10
C GLU A 293 -22.75 -34.46 -32.12
N PHE A 294 -22.90 -33.60 -33.14
CA PHE A 294 -22.17 -32.33 -33.19
C PHE A 294 -22.62 -31.34 -32.11
N ILE A 295 -23.92 -31.24 -31.81
CA ILE A 295 -24.44 -30.42 -30.70
C ILE A 295 -23.91 -30.96 -29.37
N GLU A 296 -23.92 -32.27 -29.17
CA GLU A 296 -23.36 -32.90 -27.97
C GLU A 296 -21.85 -32.61 -27.83
N GLN A 297 -21.08 -32.71 -28.92
CA GLN A 297 -19.67 -32.33 -28.93
C GLN A 297 -19.45 -30.83 -28.61
N GLN A 298 -20.32 -29.95 -29.10
CA GLN A 298 -20.30 -28.52 -28.75
C GLN A 298 -20.57 -28.30 -27.26
N GLU A 299 -21.54 -29.01 -26.69
CA GLU A 299 -21.88 -28.91 -25.27
C GLU A 299 -20.80 -29.50 -24.36
N LEU A 300 -20.16 -30.62 -24.74
CA LEU A 300 -19.03 -31.20 -23.99
C LEU A 300 -17.81 -30.26 -23.98
N THR A 301 -17.55 -29.63 -25.12
CA THR A 301 -16.49 -28.61 -25.23
C THR A 301 -16.86 -27.38 -24.41
N LEU A 302 -18.12 -26.94 -24.44
CA LEU A 302 -18.63 -25.86 -23.60
C LEU A 302 -18.45 -26.19 -22.12
N LEU A 303 -18.80 -27.39 -21.68
CA LEU A 303 -18.67 -27.81 -20.29
C LEU A 303 -17.23 -27.70 -19.79
N THR A 304 -16.26 -28.13 -20.59
CA THR A 304 -14.84 -28.01 -20.26
C THR A 304 -14.40 -26.56 -20.17
N VAL A 305 -14.83 -25.72 -21.12
CA VAL A 305 -14.58 -24.28 -21.10
C VAL A 305 -15.25 -23.62 -19.88
N CYS A 306 -16.44 -24.06 -19.49
CA CYS A 306 -17.16 -23.59 -18.31
C CYS A 306 -16.43 -23.92 -17.02
N GLN A 307 -15.74 -25.07 -16.91
CA GLN A 307 -14.88 -25.37 -15.76
C GLN A 307 -13.82 -24.29 -15.57
N ARG A 308 -13.18 -23.83 -16.65
CA ARG A 308 -12.27 -22.68 -16.60
C ARG A 308 -13.00 -21.39 -16.21
N THR A 309 -14.13 -21.07 -16.86
CA THR A 309 -14.90 -19.83 -16.60
C THR A 309 -15.33 -19.73 -15.13
N MET A 310 -15.72 -20.85 -14.52
CA MET A 310 -16.10 -20.95 -13.11
C MET A 310 -14.95 -20.69 -12.14
N ALA A 311 -13.69 -20.84 -12.57
CA ALA A 311 -12.50 -20.59 -11.76
C ALA A 311 -11.99 -19.14 -11.86
N LEU A 312 -12.39 -18.40 -12.91
CA LEU A 312 -11.98 -17.01 -13.14
C LEU A 312 -12.29 -16.04 -11.99
N PRO A 313 -13.45 -16.14 -11.29
CA PRO A 313 -13.80 -15.15 -10.26
C PRO A 313 -12.77 -14.99 -9.15
N VAL A 314 -12.07 -16.06 -8.75
CA VAL A 314 -11.04 -15.98 -7.69
C VAL A 314 -9.89 -15.08 -8.12
N GLY A 315 -9.37 -15.27 -9.33
CA GLY A 315 -8.33 -14.41 -9.91
C GLY A 315 -8.82 -12.99 -10.21
N ARG A 316 -10.09 -12.85 -10.61
CA ARG A 316 -10.72 -11.53 -10.84
C ARG A 316 -10.79 -10.71 -9.54
N GLY A 317 -11.17 -11.33 -8.42
CA GLY A 317 -11.21 -10.67 -7.11
C GLY A 317 -9.84 -10.18 -6.65
N MET A 318 -8.78 -10.96 -6.90
CA MET A 318 -7.40 -10.53 -6.66
C MET A 318 -7.02 -9.34 -7.54
N PHE A 319 -7.38 -9.37 -8.83
CA PHE A 319 -7.07 -8.31 -9.78
C PHE A 319 -7.73 -6.96 -9.41
N THR A 320 -8.99 -6.98 -8.97
CA THR A 320 -9.77 -5.76 -8.70
C THR A 320 -9.84 -5.38 -7.21
N LEU A 321 -8.98 -5.97 -6.38
CA LEU A 321 -8.93 -5.72 -4.94
C LEU A 321 -8.82 -4.22 -4.59
N ALA A 322 -9.78 -3.72 -3.81
CA ALA A 322 -9.82 -2.38 -3.22
C ALA A 322 -9.61 -1.23 -4.22
N VAL A 323 -10.16 -1.38 -5.42
CA VAL A 323 -10.05 -0.41 -6.51
C VAL A 323 -11.14 0.66 -6.47
N SER A 324 -12.35 0.32 -6.02
CA SER A 324 -13.54 1.18 -6.12
C SER A 324 -14.03 1.65 -4.75
N LYS A 325 -14.56 2.88 -4.72
CA LYS A 325 -15.34 3.40 -3.59
C LYS A 325 -16.82 3.38 -3.99
N PRO A 326 -17.70 2.69 -3.24
CA PRO A 326 -19.11 2.62 -3.59
C PRO A 326 -19.81 3.94 -3.27
N LEU A 327 -20.86 4.24 -4.01
CA LEU A 327 -21.81 5.30 -3.65
C LEU A 327 -22.74 4.76 -2.56
N PRO A 328 -23.00 5.51 -1.46
CA PRO A 328 -23.88 5.05 -0.39
C PRO A 328 -25.33 4.78 -0.83
N THR A 329 -25.76 5.34 -1.96
CA THR A 329 -27.15 5.27 -2.43
C THR A 329 -27.44 4.09 -3.35
N SER A 330 -26.42 3.49 -3.98
CA SER A 330 -26.60 2.41 -4.95
C SER A 330 -26.09 1.07 -4.42
N PRO A 331 -26.82 -0.04 -4.63
CA PRO A 331 -26.28 -1.36 -4.39
C PRO A 331 -25.11 -1.65 -5.34
N LEU A 332 -24.25 -2.56 -4.94
CA LEU A 332 -23.09 -2.97 -5.72
C LEU A 332 -23.53 -3.79 -6.94
N SER A 333 -23.05 -3.41 -8.12
CA SER A 333 -23.26 -4.20 -9.34
C SER A 333 -22.36 -5.44 -9.32
N ILE A 334 -22.96 -6.61 -9.12
CA ILE A 334 -22.27 -7.90 -9.21
C ILE A 334 -22.35 -8.38 -10.68
N PRO A 335 -21.21 -8.54 -11.37
CA PRO A 335 -21.20 -9.03 -12.74
C PRO A 335 -21.70 -10.48 -12.80
N GLY A 336 -22.48 -10.83 -13.83
CA GLY A 336 -22.94 -12.21 -14.04
C GLY A 336 -21.81 -13.16 -14.44
N VAL A 337 -21.92 -14.44 -14.08
CA VAL A 337 -21.08 -15.52 -14.63
C VAL A 337 -21.85 -16.20 -15.75
N GLU A 338 -21.48 -15.91 -16.99
CA GLU A 338 -22.13 -16.48 -18.17
C GLU A 338 -21.49 -17.83 -18.52
N LEU A 339 -22.30 -18.89 -18.49
CA LEU A 339 -21.91 -20.26 -18.84
C LEU A 339 -22.41 -20.68 -20.23
N THR A 340 -22.65 -19.71 -21.11
CA THR A 340 -23.12 -19.96 -22.48
C THR A 340 -21.99 -19.80 -23.50
N GLY A 341 -22.08 -20.58 -24.57
CA GLY A 341 -21.16 -20.54 -25.69
C GLY A 341 -21.74 -19.78 -26.89
N ARG A 342 -20.86 -19.22 -27.73
CA ARG A 342 -21.21 -18.75 -29.08
C ARG A 342 -20.43 -19.53 -30.12
N ALA A 343 -21.14 -20.22 -31.01
CA ALA A 343 -20.53 -20.96 -32.12
C ALA A 343 -20.44 -20.07 -33.37
N PRO A 344 -19.23 -19.75 -33.87
CA PRO A 344 -19.06 -19.09 -35.17
C PRO A 344 -19.37 -20.07 -36.32
N PRO A 345 -19.75 -19.60 -37.52
CA PRO A 345 -19.84 -18.21 -37.97
C PRO A 345 -21.18 -17.51 -37.64
N LYS A 346 -22.25 -18.26 -37.33
CA LYS A 346 -23.60 -17.71 -37.09
C LYS A 346 -23.77 -17.04 -35.71
N ASN A 347 -22.79 -17.19 -34.81
CA ASN A 347 -22.87 -16.77 -33.40
C ASN A 347 -24.10 -17.33 -32.67
N SER A 348 -24.50 -18.57 -32.97
CA SER A 348 -25.59 -19.24 -32.26
C SER A 348 -25.21 -19.50 -30.81
N THR A 349 -26.17 -19.35 -29.91
CA THR A 349 -25.98 -19.63 -28.47
C THR A 349 -26.05 -21.13 -28.22
N VAL A 350 -25.03 -21.67 -27.56
CA VAL A 350 -24.98 -23.05 -27.07
C VAL A 350 -25.14 -22.99 -25.55
N SER A 351 -26.10 -23.75 -25.01
CA SER A 351 -26.37 -23.89 -23.57
C SER A 351 -26.14 -25.34 -23.13
N LEU A 352 -25.90 -25.54 -21.83
CA LEU A 352 -25.68 -26.86 -21.22
C LEU A 352 -27.03 -27.49 -20.79
N GLU A 353 -27.87 -27.80 -21.76
CA GLU A 353 -29.22 -28.34 -21.55
C GLU A 353 -29.32 -29.84 -21.76
N HIS A 354 -28.59 -30.39 -22.75
CA HIS A 354 -28.72 -31.79 -23.15
C HIS A 354 -27.73 -32.72 -22.44
N ILE A 355 -26.72 -32.17 -21.75
CA ILE A 355 -25.73 -32.91 -20.96
C ILE A 355 -26.10 -33.01 -19.48
N GLU A 356 -25.88 -34.17 -18.89
CA GLU A 356 -25.94 -34.38 -17.45
C GLU A 356 -24.90 -33.53 -16.72
N LYS A 357 -25.39 -32.56 -15.93
CA LYS A 357 -24.55 -31.68 -15.11
C LYS A 357 -24.74 -31.99 -13.62
N PRO A 358 -23.69 -31.83 -12.79
CA PRO A 358 -23.87 -31.90 -11.35
C PRO A 358 -24.83 -30.78 -10.90
N PRO A 359 -25.85 -31.08 -10.06
CA PRO A 359 -26.92 -30.13 -9.73
C PRO A 359 -26.38 -28.86 -9.03
N ASN A 360 -25.29 -29.00 -8.28
CA ASN A 360 -24.69 -27.94 -7.47
C ASN A 360 -23.46 -27.27 -8.12
N MET A 361 -23.23 -27.51 -9.41
CA MET A 361 -22.03 -27.07 -10.14
C MET A 361 -21.74 -25.56 -10.01
N VAL A 362 -22.79 -24.75 -9.86
CA VAL A 362 -22.75 -23.28 -9.95
C VAL A 362 -22.63 -22.58 -8.58
N LEU A 363 -22.84 -23.29 -7.46
CA LEU A 363 -22.89 -22.70 -6.12
C LEU A 363 -21.58 -22.00 -5.71
N TRP A 364 -20.46 -22.73 -5.71
CA TRP A 364 -19.13 -22.18 -5.38
C TRP A 364 -18.64 -21.11 -6.37
N PRO A 365 -18.79 -21.28 -7.70
CA PRO A 365 -18.46 -20.22 -8.66
C PRO A 365 -19.24 -18.92 -8.42
N GLN A 366 -20.54 -19.01 -8.11
CA GLN A 366 -21.34 -17.84 -7.75
C GLN A 366 -20.90 -17.21 -6.44
N PHE A 367 -20.54 -18.03 -5.45
CA PHE A 367 -19.95 -17.56 -4.20
C PHE A 367 -18.66 -16.77 -4.45
N HIS A 368 -17.71 -17.33 -5.19
CA HIS A 368 -16.47 -16.65 -5.55
C HIS A 368 -16.70 -15.38 -6.39
N ASN A 369 -17.72 -15.37 -7.24
CA ASN A 369 -18.14 -14.19 -8.00
C ASN A 369 -18.64 -13.05 -7.10
N GLY A 370 -19.43 -13.39 -6.08
CA GLY A 370 -19.86 -12.45 -5.03
C GLY A 370 -18.68 -11.91 -4.24
N VAL A 371 -17.76 -12.78 -3.82
CA VAL A 371 -16.52 -12.37 -3.12
C VAL A 371 -15.72 -11.40 -3.98
N ALA A 372 -15.49 -11.75 -5.25
CA ALA A 372 -14.74 -10.91 -6.18
C ALA A 372 -15.38 -9.54 -6.42
N ALA A 373 -16.72 -9.45 -6.42
CA ALA A 373 -17.40 -8.17 -6.52
C ALA A 373 -17.21 -7.34 -5.23
N GLY A 374 -17.38 -7.95 -4.05
CA GLY A 374 -17.22 -7.26 -2.77
C GLY A 374 -15.78 -6.81 -2.47
N LEU A 375 -14.77 -7.59 -2.90
CA LEU A 375 -13.36 -7.24 -2.72
C LEU A 375 -12.95 -6.01 -3.53
N ARG A 376 -13.75 -5.56 -4.49
CA ARG A 376 -13.53 -4.29 -5.20
C ARG A 376 -13.61 -3.08 -4.29
N LEU A 377 -14.29 -3.19 -3.16
CA LEU A 377 -14.54 -2.08 -2.26
C LEU A 377 -13.27 -1.74 -1.48
N SER A 378 -12.90 -0.46 -1.46
CA SER A 378 -11.74 -0.01 -0.70
C SER A 378 -11.99 -0.16 0.81
N PRO A 379 -10.99 -0.58 1.62
CA PRO A 379 -11.16 -0.70 3.08
C PRO A 379 -11.50 0.64 3.74
N ASN A 380 -11.08 1.76 3.15
CA ASN A 380 -11.36 3.12 3.65
C ASN A 380 -12.79 3.62 3.34
N ALA A 381 -13.65 2.82 2.68
CA ALA A 381 -15.04 3.20 2.44
C ALA A 381 -15.84 3.10 3.74
N MET A 382 -16.63 4.15 4.03
CA MET A 382 -17.56 4.16 5.16
C MET A 382 -18.86 3.48 4.72
N LEU A 383 -19.08 2.23 5.17
CA LEU A 383 -20.28 1.45 4.85
C LEU A 383 -21.12 1.23 6.10
N ASP A 384 -22.38 1.65 6.03
CA ASP A 384 -23.36 1.47 7.10
C ASP A 384 -24.05 0.09 6.98
N SER A 385 -24.61 -0.40 8.09
CA SER A 385 -25.34 -1.68 8.11
C SER A 385 -26.52 -1.70 7.14
N THR A 386 -27.19 -0.56 6.95
CA THR A 386 -28.29 -0.37 6.01
C THR A 386 -27.87 -0.59 4.56
N TRP A 387 -26.64 -0.20 4.20
CA TRP A 387 -26.09 -0.45 2.86
C TRP A 387 -25.82 -1.95 2.65
N ILE A 388 -25.32 -2.65 3.68
CA ILE A 388 -25.12 -4.10 3.59
C ILE A 388 -26.46 -4.83 3.36
N LEU A 389 -27.52 -4.39 4.05
CA LEU A 389 -28.86 -4.95 3.89
C LEU A 389 -29.51 -4.61 2.55
N SER A 390 -29.24 -3.42 1.97
CA SER A 390 -29.80 -3.02 0.67
C SER A 390 -29.27 -3.87 -0.49
N ASN A 391 -28.13 -4.55 -0.31
CA ASN A 391 -27.57 -5.47 -1.28
C ASN A 391 -28.19 -6.88 -1.22
N ARG A 392 -29.10 -7.15 -0.27
CA ARG A 392 -29.82 -8.44 -0.25
C ARG A 392 -30.63 -8.58 -1.54
N PRO A 393 -30.57 -9.75 -2.22
CA PRO A 393 -31.31 -9.96 -3.45
C PRO A 393 -32.81 -9.90 -3.17
N SER A 394 -33.53 -9.03 -3.90
CA SER A 394 -34.98 -8.99 -3.85
C SER A 394 -35.57 -10.31 -4.37
N PRO A 395 -36.61 -10.88 -3.72
CA PRO A 395 -37.30 -12.03 -4.27
C PRO A 395 -37.93 -11.67 -5.63
N PRO A 396 -37.94 -12.59 -6.62
CA PRO A 396 -38.52 -12.33 -7.92
C PRO A 396 -40.01 -11.97 -7.79
N LEU A 397 -40.41 -10.86 -8.41
CA LEU A 397 -41.74 -10.25 -8.32
C LEU A 397 -42.89 -11.08 -8.95
N SER A 398 -42.61 -12.32 -9.41
CA SER A 398 -43.46 -13.07 -10.34
C SER A 398 -44.17 -14.30 -9.76
N THR A 399 -44.19 -14.47 -8.43
CA THR A 399 -45.02 -15.51 -7.79
C THR A 399 -45.96 -14.87 -6.77
N PRO A 400 -47.30 -15.01 -6.91
CA PRO A 400 -48.23 -14.50 -5.92
C PRO A 400 -47.91 -15.15 -4.56
N ALA A 401 -47.96 -14.36 -3.50
CA ALA A 401 -47.90 -14.86 -2.13
C ALA A 401 -48.99 -15.93 -1.99
N SER A 402 -48.59 -17.20 -1.84
CA SER A 402 -49.52 -18.23 -1.42
C SER A 402 -49.95 -17.92 0.01
N GLU A 403 -51.26 -17.94 0.27
CA GLU A 403 -51.85 -17.56 1.56
C GLU A 403 -51.57 -18.57 2.68
N ASP A 404 -50.97 -19.72 2.36
CA ASP A 404 -50.54 -20.71 3.35
C ASP A 404 -49.07 -20.48 3.70
N GLY A 405 -48.81 -19.96 4.90
CA GLY A 405 -47.48 -19.70 5.47
C GLY A 405 -46.61 -20.95 5.74
N SER A 406 -46.73 -21.98 4.91
CA SER A 406 -45.99 -23.26 4.96
C SER A 406 -45.29 -23.62 3.64
N GLY A 407 -45.32 -22.75 2.62
CA GLY A 407 -44.43 -22.88 1.45
C GLY A 407 -42.97 -22.59 1.81
N PRO A 408 -41.96 -23.13 1.08
CA PRO A 408 -40.57 -22.86 1.38
C PRO A 408 -40.34 -21.36 1.21
N ALA A 409 -40.01 -20.68 2.30
CA ALA A 409 -39.71 -19.26 2.30
C ALA A 409 -38.74 -18.97 1.15
N HIS A 410 -39.19 -18.18 0.16
CA HIS A 410 -38.38 -17.76 -0.97
C HIS A 410 -37.00 -17.30 -0.45
N SER A 411 -35.95 -18.05 -0.76
CA SER A 411 -34.62 -17.88 -0.16
C SER A 411 -34.13 -16.44 -0.36
N ARG A 412 -34.17 -15.65 0.70
CA ARG A 412 -33.64 -14.27 0.76
C ARG A 412 -32.10 -14.24 0.64
N CYS A 413 -31.48 -15.41 0.67
CA CYS A 413 -30.06 -15.62 0.56
C CYS A 413 -29.71 -16.26 -0.80
N SER A 414 -28.76 -15.64 -1.52
CA SER A 414 -28.13 -16.22 -2.71
C SER A 414 -26.66 -16.56 -2.41
N PRO A 415 -26.05 -17.55 -3.07
CA PRO A 415 -24.61 -17.84 -2.92
C PRO A 415 -23.74 -16.64 -3.32
N GLN A 416 -24.19 -15.81 -4.27
CA GLN A 416 -23.52 -14.56 -4.63
C GLN A 416 -23.53 -13.55 -3.47
N HIS A 417 -24.67 -13.39 -2.78
CA HIS A 417 -24.77 -12.52 -1.60
C HIS A 417 -23.91 -13.03 -0.44
N ALA A 418 -23.90 -14.35 -0.22
CA ALA A 418 -23.00 -14.97 0.76
C ALA A 418 -21.53 -14.62 0.48
N GLY A 419 -21.10 -14.72 -0.78
CA GLY A 419 -19.76 -14.30 -1.19
C GLY A 419 -19.47 -12.81 -0.90
N LEU A 420 -20.44 -11.93 -1.17
CA LEU A 420 -20.32 -10.50 -0.86
C LEU A 420 -20.11 -10.26 0.64
N LEU A 421 -20.83 -10.96 1.52
CA LEU A 421 -20.67 -10.86 2.98
C LEU A 421 -19.26 -11.27 3.43
N LEU A 422 -18.72 -12.36 2.88
CA LEU A 422 -17.35 -12.78 3.19
C LEU A 422 -16.34 -11.69 2.78
N ALA A 423 -16.50 -11.11 1.59
CA ALA A 423 -15.62 -10.03 1.13
C ALA A 423 -15.68 -8.79 2.03
N LEU A 424 -16.88 -8.36 2.44
CA LEU A 424 -17.06 -7.26 3.39
C LEU A 424 -16.40 -7.56 4.75
N GLY A 425 -16.46 -8.81 5.19
CA GLY A 425 -15.77 -9.27 6.40
C GLY A 425 -14.24 -9.24 6.29
N LEU A 426 -13.69 -9.66 5.14
CA LEU A 426 -12.25 -9.60 4.86
C LEU A 426 -11.72 -8.16 4.75
N SER A 427 -12.54 -7.24 4.22
CA SER A 427 -12.24 -5.81 4.14
C SER A 427 -12.44 -5.06 5.47
N GLY A 428 -13.02 -5.71 6.49
CA GLY A 428 -13.28 -5.14 7.82
C GLY A 428 -14.60 -4.36 7.95
N HIS A 429 -15.40 -4.27 6.89
CA HIS A 429 -16.67 -3.54 6.88
C HIS A 429 -17.78 -4.25 7.65
N LEU A 430 -17.71 -5.58 7.82
CA LEU A 430 -18.72 -6.33 8.57
C LEU A 430 -18.73 -6.01 10.08
N SER A 431 -17.71 -5.30 10.57
CA SER A 431 -17.65 -4.81 11.95
C SER A 431 -18.69 -3.74 12.30
N SER A 432 -19.33 -3.11 11.31
CA SER A 432 -20.43 -2.14 11.49
C SER A 432 -21.82 -2.79 11.54
N LEU A 433 -21.94 -4.09 11.25
CA LEU A 433 -23.20 -4.82 11.29
C LEU A 433 -23.69 -4.98 12.73
N MET A 434 -24.99 -4.82 12.95
CA MET A 434 -25.59 -5.00 14.28
C MET A 434 -25.78 -6.49 14.60
N ASP A 435 -25.61 -6.87 15.86
CA ASP A 435 -25.74 -8.28 16.31
C ASP A 435 -27.12 -8.88 15.95
N PHE A 436 -28.20 -8.09 15.98
CA PHE A 436 -29.54 -8.56 15.57
C PHE A 436 -29.60 -8.96 14.09
N GLU A 437 -28.99 -8.18 13.20
CA GLU A 437 -28.94 -8.46 11.76
C GLU A 437 -28.07 -9.68 11.46
N LEU A 438 -27.04 -9.90 12.27
CA LEU A 438 -26.21 -11.11 12.23
C LEU A 438 -27.04 -12.37 12.52
N PHE A 439 -27.89 -12.34 13.56
CA PHE A 439 -28.77 -13.46 13.88
C PHE A 439 -29.79 -13.74 12.77
N ASP A 440 -30.32 -12.70 12.12
CA ASP A 440 -31.22 -12.84 10.97
C ASP A 440 -30.55 -13.59 9.81
N TYR A 441 -29.27 -13.30 9.50
CA TYR A 441 -28.52 -14.05 8.50
C TYR A 441 -28.24 -15.51 8.88
N LEU A 442 -28.05 -15.82 10.17
CA LEU A 442 -27.80 -17.18 10.64
C LEU A 442 -29.09 -18.02 10.73
N GLN A 443 -30.26 -17.37 10.85
CA GLN A 443 -31.55 -18.03 10.92
C GLN A 443 -32.00 -18.65 9.58
N ASP A 444 -31.57 -18.08 8.44
CA ASP A 444 -31.97 -18.48 7.09
C ASP A 444 -31.52 -19.91 6.68
N LYS A 445 -30.75 -20.63 7.52
CA LYS A 445 -30.24 -22.01 7.32
C LYS A 445 -29.47 -22.25 6.00
N HIS A 446 -29.11 -21.20 5.25
CA HIS A 446 -28.31 -21.33 4.03
C HIS A 446 -26.83 -21.56 4.38
N GLU A 447 -26.28 -22.69 3.92
CA GLU A 447 -24.93 -23.17 4.27
C GLU A 447 -23.84 -22.14 3.94
N LEU A 448 -23.78 -21.66 2.70
CA LEU A 448 -22.74 -20.72 2.26
C LEU A 448 -22.85 -19.34 2.92
N THR A 449 -24.06 -18.89 3.25
CA THR A 449 -24.25 -17.63 4.01
C THR A 449 -23.66 -17.78 5.40
N THR A 450 -23.94 -18.89 6.07
CA THR A 450 -23.39 -19.19 7.40
C THR A 450 -21.86 -19.22 7.35
N VAL A 451 -21.27 -19.95 6.39
CA VAL A 451 -19.81 -19.99 6.17
C VAL A 451 -19.22 -18.59 5.98
N ALA A 452 -19.83 -17.78 5.12
CA ALA A 452 -19.37 -16.42 4.83
C ALA A 452 -19.43 -15.50 6.05
N VAL A 453 -20.51 -15.58 6.82
CA VAL A 453 -20.72 -14.75 8.01
C VAL A 453 -19.74 -15.12 9.12
N LEU A 454 -19.55 -16.42 9.41
CA LEU A 454 -18.62 -16.88 10.44
C LEU A 454 -17.17 -16.51 10.13
N LEU A 455 -16.73 -16.72 8.88
CA LEU A 455 -15.39 -16.34 8.44
C LEU A 455 -15.24 -14.82 8.31
N GLY A 456 -16.26 -14.12 7.82
CA GLY A 456 -16.21 -12.68 7.60
C GLY A 456 -16.12 -11.89 8.90
N ILE A 457 -16.93 -12.22 9.90
CA ILE A 457 -16.96 -11.48 11.17
C ILE A 457 -15.65 -11.68 11.96
N THR A 458 -15.10 -12.90 11.90
CA THR A 458 -13.81 -13.23 12.54
C THR A 458 -12.64 -12.61 11.79
N ALA A 459 -12.69 -12.55 10.46
CA ALA A 459 -11.70 -11.84 9.65
C ALA A 459 -11.66 -10.32 9.92
N SER A 460 -12.78 -9.71 10.30
CA SER A 460 -12.81 -8.29 10.71
C SER A 460 -12.21 -8.06 12.09
N ARG A 461 -12.11 -9.11 12.92
CA ARG A 461 -11.71 -9.05 14.33
C ARG A 461 -10.62 -10.07 14.67
N VAL A 462 -9.69 -10.29 13.74
CA VAL A 462 -8.58 -11.25 13.88
C VAL A 462 -7.76 -10.93 15.14
N GLY A 463 -7.57 -11.94 16.00
CA GLY A 463 -6.80 -11.83 17.24
C GLY A 463 -7.46 -11.04 18.38
N SER A 464 -8.73 -10.63 18.24
CA SER A 464 -9.41 -9.81 19.26
C SER A 464 -9.89 -10.56 20.50
N MET A 465 -10.04 -11.90 20.43
CA MET A 465 -10.59 -12.74 21.50
C MET A 465 -11.97 -12.28 22.03
N GLN A 466 -12.80 -11.66 21.18
CA GLN A 466 -14.12 -11.16 21.60
C GLN A 466 -15.06 -12.32 21.98
N ARG A 467 -15.57 -12.29 23.21
CA ARG A 467 -16.42 -13.36 23.78
C ARG A 467 -17.76 -13.57 23.07
N SER A 468 -18.39 -12.51 22.56
CA SER A 468 -19.67 -12.62 21.83
C SER A 468 -19.51 -13.47 20.57
N ILE A 469 -18.52 -13.16 19.73
CA ILE A 469 -18.22 -13.91 18.50
C ILE A 469 -17.79 -15.34 18.84
N ALA A 470 -16.95 -15.53 19.87
CA ALA A 470 -16.55 -16.86 20.32
C ALA A 470 -17.76 -17.72 20.74
N SER A 471 -18.76 -17.12 21.42
CA SER A 471 -19.97 -17.83 21.83
C SER A 471 -20.86 -18.23 20.64
N ILE A 472 -20.92 -17.40 19.60
CA ILE A 472 -21.63 -17.73 18.36
C ILE A 472 -20.94 -18.90 17.66
N LEU A 473 -19.60 -18.86 17.55
CA LEU A 473 -18.82 -19.91 16.91
C LEU A 473 -18.90 -21.25 17.67
N SER A 474 -18.94 -21.23 19.00
CA SER A 474 -19.04 -22.46 19.79
C SER A 474 -20.35 -23.23 19.56
N ILE A 475 -21.42 -22.56 19.10
CA ILE A 475 -22.69 -23.24 18.76
C ILE A 475 -22.49 -24.18 17.57
N PHE A 476 -21.62 -23.81 16.62
CA PHE A 476 -21.35 -24.59 15.43
C PHE A 476 -20.28 -25.68 15.62
N LEU A 477 -19.74 -25.81 16.83
CA LEU A 477 -18.67 -26.74 17.17
C LEU A 477 -19.10 -27.63 18.34
N PRO A 478 -19.56 -28.86 18.08
CA PRO A 478 -19.99 -29.80 19.14
C PRO A 478 -19.00 -29.96 20.32
N PRO A 479 -17.67 -30.01 20.11
CA PRO A 479 -16.71 -30.17 21.20
C PRO A 479 -16.64 -29.01 22.20
N LEU A 480 -17.13 -27.82 21.81
CA LEU A 480 -17.11 -26.61 22.64
C LEU A 480 -18.46 -26.36 23.34
N LEU A 481 -19.48 -27.18 23.05
CA LEU A 481 -20.78 -27.07 23.69
C LEU A 481 -20.74 -27.62 25.13
N PRO A 482 -21.44 -26.98 26.08
CA PRO A 482 -21.63 -27.54 27.41
C PRO A 482 -22.35 -28.89 27.36
N PHE A 483 -21.97 -29.81 28.25
CA PHE A 483 -22.64 -31.11 28.39
C PHE A 483 -24.17 -30.97 28.55
N GLY A 484 -24.94 -31.65 27.70
CA GLY A 484 -26.41 -31.64 27.72
C GLY A 484 -27.07 -30.58 26.83
N SER A 485 -26.33 -29.90 25.95
CA SER A 485 -26.90 -29.08 24.87
C SER A 485 -27.69 -29.94 23.86
N ALA A 486 -28.68 -29.34 23.17
CA ALA A 486 -29.42 -30.02 22.12
C ALA A 486 -28.50 -30.34 20.93
N ASP A 487 -28.58 -31.58 20.42
CA ASP A 487 -27.87 -31.97 19.21
C ASP A 487 -28.46 -31.23 18.00
N MET A 488 -27.60 -30.48 17.29
CA MET A 488 -27.96 -29.77 16.07
C MET A 488 -27.26 -30.44 14.89
N GLU A 489 -28.03 -30.83 13.87
CA GLU A 489 -27.47 -31.31 12.60
C GLU A 489 -26.81 -30.14 11.86
N ILE A 490 -25.48 -30.06 11.93
CA ILE A 490 -24.67 -29.00 11.31
C ILE A 490 -23.85 -29.61 10.17
N SER A 491 -23.93 -29.04 8.97
CA SER A 491 -23.11 -29.45 7.82
C SER A 491 -21.62 -29.33 8.09
N GLN A 492 -20.82 -30.28 7.60
CA GLN A 492 -19.37 -30.32 7.76
C GLN A 492 -18.67 -29.06 7.22
N THR A 493 -19.18 -28.47 6.12
CA THR A 493 -18.64 -27.22 5.56
C THR A 493 -18.77 -26.05 6.54
N ILE A 494 -19.84 -26.00 7.34
CA ILE A 494 -20.04 -24.97 8.36
C ILE A 494 -19.07 -25.20 9.52
N GLN A 495 -18.91 -26.46 9.95
CA GLN A 495 -17.99 -26.79 11.04
C GLN A 495 -16.53 -26.48 10.68
N THR A 496 -16.10 -26.81 9.45
CA THR A 496 -14.75 -26.47 8.96
C THR A 496 -14.51 -24.94 8.92
N ALA A 497 -15.52 -24.18 8.49
CA ALA A 497 -15.49 -22.71 8.54
C ALA A 497 -15.45 -22.18 9.98
N ALA A 498 -16.20 -22.79 10.91
CA ALA A 498 -16.22 -22.39 12.32
C ALA A 498 -14.88 -22.66 13.02
N LEU A 499 -14.23 -23.80 12.74
CA LEU A 499 -12.88 -24.12 13.27
C LEU A 499 -11.85 -23.09 12.82
N THR A 500 -11.78 -22.81 11.52
CA THR A 500 -10.84 -21.81 10.98
C THR A 500 -11.14 -20.40 11.47
N ALA A 501 -12.42 -20.02 11.56
CA ALA A 501 -12.87 -18.76 12.15
C ALA A 501 -12.44 -18.63 13.62
N MET A 502 -12.54 -19.70 14.41
CA MET A 502 -12.05 -19.74 15.79
C MET A 502 -10.53 -19.55 15.86
N GLY A 503 -9.79 -20.18 14.94
CA GLY A 503 -8.35 -19.97 14.77
C GLY A 503 -7.98 -18.51 14.48
N LEU A 504 -8.71 -17.84 13.60
CA LEU A 504 -8.52 -16.42 13.27
C LEU A 504 -8.84 -15.50 14.45
N LEU A 505 -9.92 -15.78 15.19
CA LEU A 505 -10.32 -14.98 16.35
C LEU A 505 -9.27 -15.02 17.47
N TYR A 506 -8.67 -16.19 17.68
CA TYR A 506 -7.65 -16.46 18.72
C TYR A 506 -6.22 -16.44 18.18
N LEU A 507 -5.98 -15.81 17.03
CA LEU A 507 -4.68 -15.74 16.37
C LEU A 507 -3.58 -15.27 17.34
N GLY A 508 -2.57 -16.11 17.56
CA GLY A 508 -1.42 -15.80 18.42
C GLY A 508 -1.73 -15.66 19.91
N SER A 509 -2.93 -16.03 20.38
CA SER A 509 -3.34 -15.91 21.79
C SER A 509 -2.72 -16.97 22.70
N GLY A 510 -2.43 -18.16 22.18
CA GLY A 510 -1.95 -19.30 22.97
C GLY A 510 -2.95 -19.76 24.03
N ASN A 511 -4.25 -19.78 23.73
CA ASN A 511 -5.27 -20.26 24.66
C ASN A 511 -5.19 -21.80 24.83
N ARG A 512 -4.86 -22.26 26.04
CA ARG A 512 -4.69 -23.70 26.37
C ARG A 512 -5.89 -24.55 25.99
N HIS A 513 -7.09 -24.18 26.43
CA HIS A 513 -8.29 -24.99 26.24
C HIS A 513 -8.59 -25.18 24.76
N LEU A 514 -8.49 -24.10 23.98
CA LEU A 514 -8.73 -24.15 22.55
C LEU A 514 -7.69 -25.02 21.84
N SER A 515 -6.42 -24.90 22.18
CA SER A 515 -5.37 -25.75 21.58
C SER A 515 -5.55 -27.23 21.91
N GLU A 516 -6.02 -27.57 23.11
CA GLU A 516 -6.34 -28.95 23.50
C GLU A 516 -7.53 -29.51 22.71
N VAL A 517 -8.59 -28.72 22.56
CA VAL A 517 -9.76 -29.10 21.73
C VAL A 517 -9.34 -29.28 20.28
N MET A 518 -8.65 -28.31 19.68
CA MET A 518 -8.21 -28.40 18.28
C MET A 518 -7.31 -29.61 18.02
N LEU A 519 -6.42 -29.96 18.95
CA LEU A 519 -5.59 -31.16 18.83
C LEU A 519 -6.43 -32.44 18.81
N ARG A 520 -7.47 -32.51 19.64
CA ARG A 520 -8.42 -33.62 19.65
C ARG A 520 -9.22 -33.70 18.34
N GLU A 521 -9.61 -32.55 17.80
CA GLU A 521 -10.36 -32.47 16.54
C GLU A 521 -9.53 -32.86 15.30
N ILE A 522 -8.21 -32.65 15.30
CA ILE A 522 -7.34 -33.17 14.23
C ILE A 522 -7.43 -34.70 14.17
N ALA A 523 -7.53 -35.36 15.32
CA ALA A 523 -7.59 -36.82 15.44
C ALA A 523 -9.04 -37.35 15.58
N HIS A 524 -10.04 -36.61 15.07
CA HIS A 524 -11.44 -36.97 15.23
C HIS A 524 -11.77 -38.34 14.61
N VAL A 525 -12.37 -39.22 15.41
CA VAL A 525 -12.75 -40.59 15.05
C VAL A 525 -14.06 -40.54 14.23
N PRO A 526 -14.26 -41.39 13.20
CA PRO A 526 -15.52 -41.40 12.46
C PRO A 526 -16.67 -41.95 13.32
N GLY A 527 -17.86 -41.35 13.21
CA GLY A 527 -19.09 -41.78 13.92
C GLY A 527 -19.51 -40.87 15.08
N PRO A 528 -20.69 -41.14 15.70
CA PRO A 528 -21.46 -42.39 15.64
C PRO A 528 -22.29 -42.59 14.34
N GLU A 529 -22.45 -43.85 13.92
CA GLU A 529 -23.31 -44.29 12.81
C GLU A 529 -22.94 -43.73 11.41
N LEU A 530 -23.68 -42.72 10.93
CA LEU A 530 -23.50 -42.07 9.62
C LEU A 530 -22.91 -40.66 9.74
N GLU A 531 -22.72 -40.17 10.96
CA GLU A 531 -22.18 -38.83 11.21
C GLU A 531 -20.67 -38.80 10.94
N PHE A 532 -20.18 -37.65 10.44
CA PHE A 532 -18.75 -37.40 10.20
C PHE A 532 -18.05 -38.34 9.20
N ALA A 533 -18.76 -38.86 8.20
CA ALA A 533 -18.14 -39.64 7.12
C ALA A 533 -17.60 -38.77 5.97
N ASP A 534 -18.26 -37.65 5.67
CA ASP A 534 -17.94 -36.80 4.54
C ASP A 534 -16.88 -35.74 4.88
N ASP A 535 -16.03 -35.39 3.90
CA ASP A 535 -15.04 -34.29 3.92
C ASP A 535 -14.19 -34.18 5.20
N ARG A 536 -13.82 -35.32 5.79
CA ARG A 536 -13.04 -35.42 7.04
C ARG A 536 -11.66 -34.80 6.92
N GLU A 537 -11.03 -34.90 5.75
CA GLU A 537 -9.72 -34.31 5.47
C GLU A 537 -9.76 -32.79 5.59
N SER A 538 -10.81 -32.14 5.09
CA SER A 538 -10.99 -30.69 5.19
C SER A 538 -11.20 -30.23 6.65
N TYR A 539 -11.90 -31.03 7.45
CA TYR A 539 -12.14 -30.75 8.87
C TYR A 539 -10.87 -30.88 9.69
N SER A 540 -10.15 -31.99 9.53
CA SER A 540 -8.84 -32.22 10.12
C SER A 540 -7.88 -31.08 9.74
N LEU A 541 -7.80 -30.72 8.46
CA LEU A 541 -6.98 -29.61 7.98
C LEU A 541 -7.37 -28.27 8.64
N SER A 542 -8.66 -28.00 8.73
CA SER A 542 -9.19 -26.78 9.36
C SER A 542 -8.85 -26.70 10.85
N ALA A 543 -8.93 -27.82 11.58
CA ALA A 543 -8.49 -27.93 12.97
C ALA A 543 -6.96 -27.72 13.10
N GLY A 544 -6.18 -28.27 12.17
CA GLY A 544 -4.72 -28.05 12.09
C GLY A 544 -4.35 -26.59 11.84
N ILE A 545 -5.01 -25.94 10.88
CA ILE A 545 -4.85 -24.51 10.62
C ILE A 545 -5.23 -23.69 11.86
N ALA A 546 -6.36 -24.01 12.50
CA ALA A 546 -6.81 -23.31 13.71
C ALA A 546 -5.82 -23.48 14.88
N LEU A 547 -5.31 -24.69 15.12
CA LEU A 547 -4.26 -24.95 16.12
C LEU A 547 -2.99 -24.15 15.80
N GLY A 548 -2.55 -24.15 14.55
CA GLY A 548 -1.39 -23.39 14.09
C GLY A 548 -1.57 -21.88 14.23
N MET A 549 -2.76 -21.35 13.92
CA MET A 549 -3.10 -19.93 14.07
C MET A 549 -3.16 -19.51 15.55
N THR A 550 -3.73 -20.34 16.44
CA THR A 550 -3.81 -20.02 17.87
C THR A 550 -2.44 -19.98 18.56
N THR A 551 -1.51 -20.82 18.11
CA THR A 551 -0.14 -20.95 18.66
C THR A 551 0.93 -20.25 17.82
N LEU A 552 0.51 -19.43 16.85
CA LEU A 552 1.34 -18.86 15.79
C LEU A 552 2.68 -18.28 16.27
N GLY A 553 3.78 -18.87 15.80
CA GLY A 553 5.15 -18.39 16.01
C GLY A 553 5.63 -18.33 17.47
N ARG A 554 4.94 -19.01 18.40
CA ARG A 554 5.36 -19.08 19.81
C ARG A 554 6.37 -20.20 20.08
N GLY A 555 6.49 -21.18 19.19
CA GLY A 555 7.39 -22.31 19.35
C GLY A 555 7.13 -23.11 20.64
N GLY A 556 8.21 -23.50 21.33
CA GLY A 556 8.14 -24.24 22.59
C GLY A 556 7.76 -23.40 23.82
N ASP A 557 7.77 -22.07 23.71
CA ASP A 557 7.53 -21.12 24.82
C ASP A 557 6.03 -20.88 25.06
N LEU A 558 5.27 -21.96 25.21
CA LEU A 558 3.83 -21.89 25.50
C LEU A 558 3.59 -22.02 27.02
N PRO A 559 3.27 -20.93 27.74
CA PRO A 559 3.06 -20.97 29.18
C PRO A 559 1.88 -21.89 29.51
N GLY A 560 2.12 -22.90 30.33
CA GLY A 560 1.09 -23.83 30.80
C GLY A 560 0.63 -24.89 29.79
N MET A 561 1.31 -25.08 28.64
CA MET A 561 0.98 -26.12 27.65
C MET A 561 1.97 -27.30 27.60
N GLY A 562 3.05 -27.28 28.38
CA GLY A 562 4.08 -28.34 28.36
C GLY A 562 3.54 -29.75 28.62
N ASP A 563 2.47 -29.89 29.42
CA ASP A 563 1.79 -31.15 29.70
C ASP A 563 1.07 -31.75 28.47
N LEU A 564 0.59 -30.91 27.54
CA LEU A 564 -0.11 -31.40 26.34
C LEU A 564 0.82 -32.12 25.36
N ARG A 565 2.14 -31.88 25.46
CA ARG A 565 3.18 -32.43 24.56
C ARG A 565 2.79 -32.34 23.08
N LEU A 566 2.38 -31.14 22.65
CA LEU A 566 1.84 -30.89 21.32
C LEU A 566 2.74 -31.42 20.20
N VAL A 567 4.05 -31.20 20.28
CA VAL A 567 5.02 -31.66 19.25
C VAL A 567 5.07 -33.18 19.14
N GLU A 568 5.10 -33.90 20.26
CA GLU A 568 5.12 -35.37 20.26
C GLU A 568 3.82 -35.91 19.65
N ARG A 569 2.69 -35.35 20.06
CA ARG A 569 1.38 -35.79 19.57
C ARG A 569 1.20 -35.50 18.08
N LEU A 570 1.56 -34.29 17.63
CA LEU A 570 1.53 -33.93 16.21
C LEU A 570 2.49 -34.77 15.37
N ALA A 571 3.67 -35.14 15.90
CA ALA A 571 4.59 -36.04 15.20
C ALA A 571 4.00 -37.44 15.02
N VAL A 572 3.29 -37.98 16.02
CA VAL A 572 2.55 -39.25 15.89
C VAL A 572 1.45 -39.15 14.82
N LEU A 573 0.78 -38.02 14.71
CA LEU A 573 -0.23 -37.78 13.66
C LEU A 573 0.35 -37.69 12.25
N ILE A 574 1.65 -37.37 12.10
CA ILE A 574 2.35 -37.28 10.82
C ILE A 574 2.94 -38.63 10.39
N LEU A 575 3.58 -39.34 11.32
CA LEU A 575 4.28 -40.59 11.04
C LEU A 575 3.37 -41.82 11.17
N GLY A 576 2.29 -41.71 11.93
CA GLY A 576 1.42 -42.82 12.30
C GLY A 576 1.82 -43.43 13.66
N GLY A 577 0.83 -43.86 14.42
CA GLY A 577 1.02 -44.49 15.74
C GLY A 577 -0.31 -44.87 16.38
N PRO A 578 -0.30 -45.42 17.62
CA PRO A 578 -1.50 -45.90 18.28
C PRO A 578 -2.39 -44.75 18.75
N LYS A 579 -3.71 -44.86 18.52
CA LYS A 579 -4.70 -43.84 18.92
C LYS A 579 -4.72 -43.54 20.44
N SER A 580 -4.28 -44.50 21.27
CA SER A 580 -4.19 -44.36 22.73
C SER A 580 -3.23 -43.26 23.21
N GLN A 581 -2.25 -42.86 22.39
CA GLN A 581 -1.35 -41.75 22.71
C GLN A 581 -2.00 -40.38 22.47
N MET A 582 -3.11 -40.31 21.71
CA MET A 582 -3.79 -39.07 21.34
C MET A 582 -4.98 -38.74 22.24
N LEU A 583 -5.75 -39.76 22.63
CA LEU A 583 -7.00 -39.59 23.39
C LEU A 583 -6.75 -39.73 24.89
N THR A 584 -6.88 -38.63 25.64
CA THR A 584 -7.01 -38.67 27.09
C THR A 584 -8.44 -39.08 27.45
N GLY A 585 -8.67 -40.39 27.55
CA GLY A 585 -9.99 -40.99 27.82
C GLY A 585 -10.34 -42.08 26.80
N ALA A 586 -11.10 -43.09 27.24
CA ALA A 586 -11.53 -44.19 26.37
C ALA A 586 -12.30 -43.63 25.17
N ALA A 587 -11.81 -43.90 23.94
CA ALA A 587 -12.57 -43.64 22.74
C ALA A 587 -13.91 -44.39 22.86
N PRO A 588 -15.07 -43.73 22.66
CA PRO A 588 -16.31 -44.47 22.53
C PRO A 588 -16.14 -45.41 21.31
N ASN A 589 -16.22 -46.71 21.56
CA ASN A 589 -16.29 -47.74 20.52
C ASN A 589 -17.65 -47.65 19.81
N CYS A 590 -17.91 -46.55 19.11
CA CYS A 590 -19.07 -46.37 18.26
C CYS A 590 -18.60 -46.55 16.82
N PRO A 591 -18.71 -47.76 16.23
CA PRO A 591 -18.26 -48.00 14.87
C PRO A 591 -19.10 -47.18 13.88
N SER A 592 -18.45 -46.52 12.94
CA SER A 592 -19.15 -45.92 11.80
C SER A 592 -19.52 -47.01 10.79
N HIS A 593 -20.62 -46.81 10.05
CA HIS A 593 -21.06 -47.76 9.01
C HIS A 593 -20.29 -47.60 7.69
N LEU A 594 -19.65 -46.44 7.48
CA LEU A 594 -19.03 -46.05 6.20
C LEU A 594 -17.50 -46.20 6.22
N ILE A 595 -16.85 -45.96 7.36
CA ILE A 595 -15.39 -45.94 7.48
C ILE A 595 -14.93 -46.87 8.60
N LEU A 596 -14.17 -47.89 8.24
CA LEU A 596 -13.49 -48.76 9.20
C LEU A 596 -12.06 -48.25 9.40
N GLU A 597 -11.77 -47.71 10.58
CA GLU A 597 -10.40 -47.36 10.95
C GLU A 597 -9.80 -48.37 11.94
N PRO A 598 -8.54 -48.80 11.72
CA PRO A 598 -7.83 -49.62 12.70
C PRO A 598 -7.48 -48.81 13.96
N GLU A 599 -6.87 -49.47 14.96
CA GLU A 599 -6.38 -48.83 16.19
C GLU A 599 -5.18 -47.89 15.97
N VAL A 600 -4.65 -47.84 14.75
CA VAL A 600 -3.61 -46.92 14.31
C VAL A 600 -4.25 -45.66 13.72
N VAL A 601 -3.61 -44.51 13.95
CA VAL A 601 -4.02 -43.23 13.37
C VAL A 601 -3.98 -43.30 11.84
N ASN A 602 -5.03 -42.81 11.20
CA ASN A 602 -5.09 -42.69 9.74
C ASN A 602 -4.27 -41.47 9.28
N THR A 603 -3.04 -41.72 8.85
CA THR A 603 -2.09 -40.68 8.39
C THR A 603 -2.61 -39.91 7.18
N HIS A 604 -3.47 -40.49 6.33
CA HIS A 604 -4.00 -39.80 5.15
C HIS A 604 -4.88 -38.60 5.52
N VAL A 605 -5.56 -38.64 6.68
CA VAL A 605 -6.43 -37.56 7.16
C VAL A 605 -5.66 -36.60 8.06
N THR A 606 -4.79 -37.11 8.93
CA THR A 606 -4.17 -36.32 10.01
C THR A 606 -2.83 -35.69 9.63
N SER A 607 -2.06 -36.30 8.73
CA SER A 607 -0.72 -35.83 8.32
C SER A 607 -0.71 -34.39 7.79
N PRO A 608 -1.57 -33.99 6.81
CA PRO A 608 -1.53 -32.62 6.28
C PRO A 608 -1.86 -31.58 7.35
N ALA A 609 -2.87 -31.85 8.19
CA ALA A 609 -3.28 -30.98 9.29
C ALA A 609 -2.18 -30.78 10.33
N ALA A 610 -1.56 -31.87 10.77
CA ALA A 610 -0.51 -31.84 11.78
C ALA A 610 0.76 -31.17 11.25
N THR A 611 1.10 -31.39 9.97
CA THR A 611 2.24 -30.75 9.30
C THR A 611 2.06 -29.23 9.26
N VAL A 612 0.88 -28.76 8.83
CA VAL A 612 0.53 -27.33 8.77
C VAL A 612 0.53 -26.71 10.18
N ALA A 613 -0.04 -27.41 11.17
CA ALA A 613 -0.06 -26.95 12.56
C ALA A 613 1.36 -26.78 13.12
N LEU A 614 2.26 -27.75 12.93
CA LEU A 614 3.66 -27.64 13.34
C LEU A 614 4.38 -26.48 12.65
N GLY A 615 4.18 -26.33 11.33
CA GLY A 615 4.79 -25.25 10.55
C GLY A 615 4.38 -23.85 11.03
N LEU A 616 3.11 -23.66 11.38
CA LEU A 616 2.60 -22.38 11.89
C LEU A 616 2.97 -22.13 13.37
N MET A 617 2.96 -23.17 14.20
CA MET A 617 3.33 -23.07 15.62
C MET A 617 4.81 -22.66 15.78
N TYR A 618 5.71 -23.25 14.99
CA TYR A 618 7.16 -22.99 15.00
C TYR A 618 7.61 -21.98 13.93
N LEU A 619 6.69 -21.19 13.38
CA LEU A 619 6.97 -20.21 12.33
C LEU A 619 8.11 -19.26 12.73
N LYS A 620 9.18 -19.20 11.93
CA LYS A 620 10.38 -18.35 12.12
C LYS A 620 11.16 -18.58 13.42
N THR A 621 10.99 -19.73 14.07
CA THR A 621 11.72 -20.06 15.31
C THR A 621 13.12 -20.62 15.05
N ASN A 622 13.39 -21.15 13.85
CA ASN A 622 14.64 -21.83 13.48
C ASN A 622 14.99 -23.02 14.40
N ASP A 623 13.99 -23.71 14.95
CA ASP A 623 14.21 -24.93 15.74
C ASP A 623 14.50 -26.15 14.85
N SER A 624 15.77 -26.53 14.80
CA SER A 624 16.24 -27.68 14.03
C SER A 624 15.65 -29.02 14.49
N SER A 625 15.29 -29.17 15.77
CA SER A 625 14.82 -30.44 16.34
C SER A 625 13.42 -30.83 15.88
N VAL A 626 12.58 -29.83 15.64
CA VAL A 626 11.23 -30.00 15.08
C VAL A 626 11.31 -30.06 13.56
N ALA A 627 12.16 -29.24 12.94
CA ALA A 627 12.35 -29.23 11.49
C ALA A 627 12.81 -30.58 10.95
N SER A 628 13.72 -31.29 11.65
CA SER A 628 14.23 -32.59 11.21
C SER A 628 13.17 -33.69 11.17
N ARG A 629 12.04 -33.53 11.87
CA ARG A 629 10.91 -34.49 11.84
C ARG A 629 10.09 -34.37 10.55
N LEU A 630 10.24 -33.26 9.82
CA LEU A 630 9.55 -32.99 8.57
C LEU A 630 10.43 -33.30 7.35
N ASP A 631 11.67 -33.74 7.55
CA ASP A 631 12.59 -34.08 6.46
C ASP A 631 12.05 -35.24 5.61
N ALA A 632 12.44 -35.25 4.33
CA ALA A 632 12.15 -36.37 3.45
C ALA A 632 12.96 -37.59 3.94
N PRO A 633 12.33 -38.77 4.09
CA PRO A 633 13.04 -39.95 4.54
C PRO A 633 14.08 -40.38 3.51
N SER A 634 15.18 -40.94 4.01
CA SER A 634 16.31 -41.37 3.18
C SER A 634 16.21 -42.81 2.72
N THR A 635 15.22 -43.58 3.19
CA THR A 635 15.03 -45.00 2.88
C THR A 635 13.86 -45.23 1.92
N LEU A 636 13.98 -46.21 1.02
CA LEU A 636 12.91 -46.58 0.08
C LEU A 636 11.64 -47.02 0.82
N TYR A 637 11.78 -47.83 1.87
CA TYR A 637 10.66 -48.34 2.63
C TYR A 637 9.80 -47.22 3.23
N GLU A 638 10.42 -46.22 3.87
CA GLU A 638 9.67 -45.09 4.45
C GLU A 638 9.05 -44.18 3.38
N LEU A 639 9.71 -44.02 2.21
CA LEU A 639 9.16 -43.27 1.08
C LEU A 639 7.86 -43.91 0.57
N ASP A 640 7.80 -45.24 0.47
CA ASP A 640 6.62 -45.98 -0.01
C ASP A 640 5.41 -45.84 0.94
N HIS A 641 5.65 -45.56 2.23
CA HIS A 641 4.59 -45.40 3.23
C HIS A 641 3.94 -44.01 3.21
N ILE A 642 4.56 -43.04 2.54
CA ILE A 642 4.12 -41.64 2.53
C ILE A 642 3.58 -41.29 1.15
N ARG A 643 2.36 -40.77 1.12
CA ARG A 643 1.78 -40.23 -0.12
C ARG A 643 2.63 -39.03 -0.62
N PRO A 644 3.01 -38.98 -1.91
CA PRO A 644 4.01 -38.03 -2.39
C PRO A 644 3.57 -36.56 -2.33
N ASP A 645 2.27 -36.27 -2.42
CA ASP A 645 1.69 -34.93 -2.26
C ASP A 645 1.96 -34.32 -0.87
N PHE A 646 2.07 -35.15 0.18
CA PHE A 646 2.39 -34.70 1.53
C PHE A 646 3.81 -34.12 1.64
N PHE A 647 4.74 -34.50 0.75
CA PHE A 647 6.08 -33.90 0.73
C PHE A 647 6.04 -32.40 0.42
N ILE A 648 5.06 -31.94 -0.38
CA ILE A 648 4.90 -30.51 -0.67
C ILE A 648 4.66 -29.74 0.64
N LEU A 649 3.76 -30.25 1.50
CA LEU A 649 3.41 -29.63 2.78
C LEU A 649 4.53 -29.74 3.81
N ARG A 650 5.22 -30.90 3.87
CA ARG A 650 6.34 -31.12 4.79
C ARG A 650 7.50 -30.19 4.49
N MET A 651 7.93 -30.10 3.23
CA MET A 651 9.02 -29.21 2.81
C MET A 651 8.64 -27.74 2.97
N ALA A 652 7.40 -27.36 2.64
CA ALA A 652 6.92 -26.00 2.87
C ALA A 652 6.93 -25.64 4.37
N SER A 653 6.40 -26.51 5.23
CA SER A 653 6.36 -26.29 6.68
C SER A 653 7.75 -26.26 7.30
N ARG A 654 8.67 -27.12 6.85
CA ARG A 654 10.08 -27.08 7.23
C ARG A 654 10.72 -25.73 6.89
N GLY A 655 10.47 -25.22 5.69
CA GLY A 655 10.94 -23.89 5.27
C GLY A 655 10.33 -22.74 6.07
N LEU A 656 9.09 -22.87 6.56
CA LEU A 656 8.47 -21.91 7.46
C LEU A 656 9.13 -21.91 8.86
N ILE A 657 9.54 -23.07 9.36
CA ILE A 657 10.25 -23.21 10.64
C ILE A 657 11.67 -22.63 10.52
N MET A 658 12.44 -23.12 9.53
CA MET A 658 13.82 -22.70 9.24
C MET A 658 13.85 -21.49 8.28
N TRP A 659 13.17 -20.42 8.67
CA TRP A 659 12.92 -19.25 7.81
C TRP A 659 14.19 -18.51 7.36
N SER A 660 15.21 -18.50 8.21
CA SER A 660 16.50 -17.85 7.92
C SER A 660 17.35 -18.63 6.92
N ASP A 661 17.15 -19.94 6.83
CA ASP A 661 17.96 -20.84 5.99
C ASP A 661 17.46 -20.91 4.54
N VAL A 662 16.27 -20.36 4.25
CA VAL A 662 15.66 -20.42 2.91
C VAL A 662 16.41 -19.48 1.95
N GLN A 663 17.21 -20.07 1.06
CA GLN A 663 17.98 -19.36 0.04
C GLN A 663 17.38 -19.54 -1.37
N PRO A 664 17.38 -18.50 -2.21
CA PRO A 664 16.88 -18.58 -3.58
C PRO A 664 17.99 -19.12 -4.51
N THR A 665 18.48 -20.34 -4.24
CA THR A 665 19.49 -21.03 -5.06
C THR A 665 19.00 -22.42 -5.45
N GLN A 666 19.44 -22.91 -6.60
CA GLN A 666 19.10 -24.28 -7.02
C GLN A 666 19.75 -25.31 -6.08
N GLU A 667 20.98 -25.05 -5.64
CA GLU A 667 21.71 -25.90 -4.70
C GLU A 667 20.92 -26.13 -3.41
N TRP A 668 20.22 -25.10 -2.90
CA TRP A 668 19.38 -25.24 -1.72
C TRP A 668 18.22 -26.22 -1.94
N ILE A 669 17.58 -26.20 -3.11
CA ILE A 669 16.50 -27.12 -3.46
C ILE A 669 17.04 -28.55 -3.59
N ASP A 670 18.17 -28.70 -4.29
CA ASP A 670 18.77 -30.00 -4.55
C ASP A 670 19.23 -30.68 -3.25
N ASN A 671 19.70 -29.92 -2.26
CA ASN A 671 20.11 -30.43 -0.94
C ASN A 671 18.98 -31.08 -0.13
N HIS A 672 17.71 -30.72 -0.36
CA HIS A 672 16.56 -31.33 0.33
C HIS A 672 16.07 -32.62 -0.33
N ILE A 673 16.58 -32.95 -1.52
CA ILE A 673 16.21 -34.17 -2.24
C ILE A 673 17.15 -35.31 -1.79
N PRO A 674 16.63 -36.42 -1.23
CA PRO A 674 17.47 -37.55 -0.81
C PRO A 674 18.32 -38.13 -1.95
N GLU A 675 19.54 -38.58 -1.64
CA GLU A 675 20.46 -39.14 -2.65
C GLU A 675 19.85 -40.30 -3.45
N ILE A 676 19.02 -41.13 -2.82
CA ILE A 676 18.32 -42.24 -3.49
C ILE A 676 17.40 -41.71 -4.59
N VAL A 677 16.65 -40.64 -4.31
CA VAL A 677 15.74 -40.02 -5.27
C VAL A 677 16.53 -39.38 -6.42
N GLN A 678 17.61 -38.66 -6.11
CA GLN A 678 18.47 -38.05 -7.13
C GLN A 678 19.10 -39.10 -8.07
N ARG A 679 19.46 -40.27 -7.54
CA ARG A 679 20.10 -41.35 -8.29
C ARG A 679 19.17 -42.16 -9.17
N HIS A 680 17.85 -42.14 -8.97
CA HIS A 680 16.92 -43.05 -9.65
C HIS A 680 15.75 -42.35 -10.36
N ALA A 681 15.44 -41.09 -10.01
CA ALA A 681 14.33 -40.36 -10.63
C ALA A 681 14.56 -40.09 -12.13
N PHE A 682 13.52 -40.28 -12.95
CA PHE A 682 13.50 -40.11 -14.40
C PHE A 682 14.54 -40.93 -15.19
N GLN A 683 15.12 -41.97 -14.59
CA GLN A 683 16.09 -42.85 -15.27
C GLN A 683 15.44 -44.03 -16.00
N SER A 684 14.12 -44.16 -15.93
CA SER A 684 13.36 -45.19 -16.63
C SER A 684 13.59 -45.15 -18.15
N SER A 685 13.78 -43.96 -18.72
CA SER A 685 13.95 -43.76 -20.17
C SER A 685 15.36 -44.03 -20.69
N ASP A 686 16.38 -43.97 -19.81
CA ASP A 686 17.78 -44.10 -20.20
C ASP A 686 18.28 -45.56 -20.13
N ARG A 687 17.53 -46.45 -19.48
CA ARG A 687 17.88 -47.87 -19.34
C ARG A 687 17.18 -48.71 -20.41
N MET A 688 17.96 -49.45 -21.21
CA MET A 688 17.44 -50.44 -22.16
C MET A 688 16.54 -51.46 -21.43
N GLU A 689 15.43 -51.85 -22.08
CA GLU A 689 14.50 -52.87 -21.61
C GLU A 689 15.25 -54.12 -21.12
N GLY A 690 15.21 -54.38 -19.80
CA GLY A 690 15.84 -55.56 -19.18
C GLY A 690 16.78 -55.30 -17.98
N GLN A 691 17.12 -54.04 -17.65
CA GLN A 691 17.91 -53.67 -16.46
C GLN A 691 17.12 -52.84 -15.44
N SER A 692 15.81 -53.07 -15.31
CA SER A 692 15.02 -52.53 -14.21
C SER A 692 15.16 -53.47 -13.00
N ASP A 693 15.79 -52.99 -11.94
CA ASP A 693 15.75 -53.67 -10.64
C ASP A 693 14.28 -53.77 -10.20
N PRO A 694 13.70 -54.97 -10.02
CA PRO A 694 12.27 -55.14 -9.70
C PRO A 694 11.92 -54.65 -8.28
N ASN A 695 12.92 -54.32 -7.47
CA ASN A 695 12.76 -53.87 -6.10
C ASN A 695 12.67 -52.33 -5.98
N ILE A 696 12.79 -51.59 -7.09
CA ILE A 696 12.78 -50.13 -7.10
C ILE A 696 11.56 -49.66 -7.90
N ASP A 697 10.64 -48.99 -7.21
CA ASP A 697 9.55 -48.30 -7.87
C ASP A 697 10.00 -46.90 -8.33
N TYR A 698 10.34 -46.82 -9.61
CA TYR A 698 10.75 -45.57 -10.26
C TYR A 698 9.62 -44.51 -10.26
N GLN A 699 8.34 -44.92 -10.26
CA GLN A 699 7.21 -44.00 -10.24
C GLN A 699 7.17 -43.22 -8.92
N THR A 700 7.22 -43.93 -7.79
CA THR A 700 7.21 -43.30 -6.46
C THR A 700 8.39 -42.36 -6.26
N LEU A 701 9.58 -42.75 -6.73
CA LEU A 701 10.78 -41.89 -6.66
C LEU A 701 10.66 -40.63 -7.52
N SER A 702 10.19 -40.77 -8.76
CA SER A 702 9.98 -39.64 -9.66
C SER A 702 8.88 -38.71 -9.16
N GLN A 703 7.79 -39.23 -8.57
CA GLN A 703 6.75 -38.42 -7.89
C GLN A 703 7.30 -37.68 -6.67
N ALA A 704 8.07 -38.36 -5.81
CA ALA A 704 8.69 -37.76 -4.64
C ALA A 704 9.63 -36.62 -5.03
N MET A 705 10.46 -36.78 -6.07
CA MET A 705 11.36 -35.73 -6.57
C MET A 705 10.60 -34.46 -6.94
N VAL A 706 9.55 -34.59 -7.75
CA VAL A 706 8.76 -33.46 -8.24
C VAL A 706 8.03 -32.79 -7.06
N CYS A 707 7.41 -33.55 -6.17
CA CYS A 707 6.72 -33.01 -5.01
C CYS A 707 7.64 -32.32 -3.99
N ILE A 708 8.82 -32.89 -3.68
CA ILE A 708 9.82 -32.26 -2.81
C ILE A 708 10.30 -30.93 -3.42
N SER A 709 10.62 -30.94 -4.71
CA SER A 709 11.05 -29.73 -5.42
C SER A 709 9.97 -28.64 -5.42
N ALA A 710 8.69 -29.02 -5.60
CA ALA A 710 7.55 -28.09 -5.56
C ALA A 710 7.32 -27.52 -4.15
N GLY A 711 7.47 -28.33 -3.09
CA GLY A 711 7.40 -27.88 -1.70
C GLY A 711 8.50 -26.91 -1.33
N CYS A 712 9.74 -27.15 -1.79
CA CYS A 712 10.86 -26.21 -1.64
C CYS A 712 10.60 -24.90 -2.38
N CYS A 713 10.06 -24.97 -3.60
CA CYS A 713 9.65 -23.78 -4.36
C CYS A 713 8.56 -22.99 -3.63
N LEU A 714 7.60 -23.67 -3.00
CA LEU A 714 6.55 -23.03 -2.20
C LEU A 714 7.13 -22.32 -0.97
N ALA A 715 8.10 -22.92 -0.28
CA ALA A 715 8.81 -22.28 0.82
C ALA A 715 9.54 -20.99 0.37
N ILE A 716 10.23 -21.03 -0.77
CA ILE A 716 10.87 -19.85 -1.37
C ILE A 716 9.81 -18.79 -1.71
N GLY A 717 8.69 -19.21 -2.30
CA GLY A 717 7.56 -18.33 -2.64
C GLY A 717 6.98 -17.60 -1.42
N LEU A 718 6.81 -18.30 -0.30
CA LEU A 718 6.34 -17.71 0.97
C LEU A 718 7.40 -16.79 1.60
N ARG A 719 8.69 -17.17 1.54
CA ARG A 719 9.81 -16.38 2.09
C ARG A 719 10.03 -15.05 1.39
N TYR A 720 9.91 -15.05 0.05
CA TYR A 720 10.17 -13.91 -0.81
C TYR A 720 8.87 -13.31 -1.38
N ALA A 721 7.73 -13.56 -0.71
CA ALA A 721 6.43 -13.03 -1.12
C ALA A 721 6.49 -11.49 -1.22
N GLY A 722 6.18 -10.99 -2.42
CA GLY A 722 6.15 -9.57 -2.75
C GLY A 722 7.45 -8.79 -2.55
N THR A 723 8.62 -9.45 -2.53
CA THR A 723 9.92 -8.76 -2.47
C THR A 723 10.46 -8.37 -3.84
N LEU A 724 9.89 -8.91 -4.93
CA LEU A 724 10.34 -8.68 -6.31
C LEU A 724 11.82 -9.03 -6.52
N ASP A 725 12.29 -10.07 -5.82
CA ASP A 725 13.69 -10.48 -5.92
C ASP A 725 13.97 -11.22 -7.23
N LYS A 726 14.96 -10.72 -7.98
CA LYS A 726 15.31 -11.25 -9.30
C LYS A 726 15.93 -12.64 -9.23
N GLN A 727 16.68 -12.93 -8.15
CA GLN A 727 17.33 -14.23 -7.98
C GLN A 727 16.27 -15.31 -7.73
N ALA A 728 15.36 -15.10 -6.77
CA ALA A 728 14.25 -16.02 -6.52
C ALA A 728 13.38 -16.24 -7.78
N HIS A 729 13.07 -15.17 -8.52
CA HIS A 729 12.36 -15.28 -9.79
C HIS A 729 13.07 -16.21 -10.79
N SER A 730 14.39 -16.05 -10.98
CA SER A 730 15.16 -16.85 -11.94
C SER A 730 15.17 -18.35 -11.61
N VAL A 731 15.33 -18.71 -10.34
CA VAL A 731 15.36 -20.11 -9.87
C VAL A 731 13.98 -20.75 -10.01
N LEU A 732 12.94 -20.08 -9.55
CA LEU A 732 11.58 -20.62 -9.67
C LEU A 732 11.17 -20.77 -11.15
N MET A 733 11.51 -19.81 -12.02
CA MET A 733 11.25 -19.90 -13.45
C MET A 733 12.01 -21.06 -14.12
N LYS A 734 13.24 -21.35 -13.68
CA LYS A 734 13.99 -22.54 -14.13
C LYS A 734 13.23 -23.82 -13.79
N ASN A 735 12.69 -23.93 -12.58
CA ASN A 735 11.90 -25.10 -12.15
C ASN A 735 10.56 -25.22 -12.90
N VAL A 736 9.86 -24.10 -13.16
CA VAL A 736 8.64 -24.12 -14.00
C VAL A 736 8.96 -24.65 -15.41
N ARG A 737 10.04 -24.15 -16.03
CA ARG A 737 10.46 -24.60 -17.37
C ARG A 737 10.82 -26.09 -17.35
N PHE A 738 11.54 -26.55 -16.33
CA PHE A 738 11.87 -27.97 -16.15
C PHE A 738 10.60 -28.84 -16.09
N LEU A 739 9.63 -28.48 -15.26
CA LEU A 739 8.36 -29.24 -15.14
C LEU A 739 7.53 -29.22 -16.43
N LEU A 740 7.47 -28.09 -17.13
CA LEU A 740 6.77 -27.99 -18.42
C LEU A 740 7.44 -28.84 -19.50
N THR A 741 8.78 -28.93 -19.51
CA THR A 741 9.51 -29.82 -20.41
C THR A 741 9.21 -31.29 -20.10
N LYS A 742 9.15 -31.67 -18.81
CA LYS A 742 8.79 -33.03 -18.40
C LYS A 742 7.35 -33.39 -18.75
N MET A 743 6.41 -32.47 -18.61
CA MET A 743 5.01 -32.66 -19.05
C MET A 743 4.88 -32.81 -20.56
N SER A 744 5.78 -32.21 -21.34
CA SER A 744 5.79 -32.34 -22.81
C SER A 744 6.42 -33.66 -23.29
N SER A 745 7.17 -34.36 -22.42
CA SER A 745 7.76 -35.67 -22.69
C SER A 745 6.81 -36.80 -22.26
N PRO A 746 6.33 -37.66 -23.18
CA PRO A 746 5.32 -38.67 -22.84
C PRO A 746 5.83 -39.69 -21.82
N ALA A 747 7.06 -40.19 -21.97
CA ALA A 747 7.64 -41.20 -21.07
C ALA A 747 7.74 -40.70 -19.62
N SER A 748 8.22 -39.46 -19.42
CA SER A 748 8.33 -38.87 -18.09
C SER A 748 6.96 -38.50 -17.49
N ALA A 749 5.99 -38.13 -18.33
CA ALA A 749 4.65 -37.77 -17.90
C ALA A 749 3.82 -38.99 -17.46
N GLU A 750 4.03 -40.14 -18.10
CA GLU A 750 3.41 -41.41 -17.69
C GLU A 750 4.05 -41.96 -16.41
N GLU A 751 5.38 -41.89 -16.28
CA GLU A 751 6.10 -42.33 -15.07
C GLU A 751 5.63 -41.59 -13.82
N VAL A 752 5.59 -40.24 -13.84
CA VAL A 752 5.16 -39.44 -12.69
C VAL A 752 3.63 -39.41 -12.55
N GLY A 753 2.91 -39.48 -13.67
CA GLY A 753 1.49 -39.20 -13.74
C GLY A 753 1.20 -37.72 -14.00
N LYS A 754 0.38 -37.46 -15.03
CA LYS A 754 0.02 -36.11 -15.50
C LYS A 754 -0.60 -35.23 -14.42
N SER A 755 -1.45 -35.79 -13.56
CA SER A 755 -2.12 -35.04 -12.47
C SER A 755 -1.12 -34.52 -11.41
N CYS A 756 -0.13 -35.34 -11.04
CA CYS A 756 0.91 -34.96 -10.09
C CYS A 756 1.80 -33.84 -10.66
N LEU A 757 2.19 -33.96 -11.94
CA LEU A 757 2.94 -32.91 -12.63
C LEU A 757 2.16 -31.60 -12.71
N GLU A 758 0.87 -31.66 -13.06
CA GLU A 758 0.01 -30.48 -13.14
C GLU A 758 -0.14 -29.79 -11.78
N MET A 759 -0.33 -30.55 -10.70
CA MET A 759 -0.34 -30.00 -9.34
C MET A 759 0.98 -29.28 -9.02
N CYS A 760 2.12 -29.91 -9.30
CA CYS A 760 3.43 -29.30 -9.03
C CYS A 760 3.69 -28.05 -9.88
N ILE A 761 3.30 -28.06 -11.17
CA ILE A 761 3.38 -26.87 -12.04
C ILE A 761 2.56 -25.73 -11.44
N ASN A 762 1.32 -26.00 -11.03
CA ASN A 762 0.44 -25.00 -10.44
C ASN A 762 1.02 -24.42 -9.14
N VAL A 763 1.59 -25.24 -8.26
CA VAL A 763 2.24 -24.78 -7.01
C VAL A 763 3.47 -23.92 -7.30
N VAL A 764 4.33 -24.32 -8.23
CA VAL A 764 5.54 -23.52 -8.56
C VAL A 764 5.14 -22.21 -9.26
N VAL A 765 4.16 -22.22 -10.17
CA VAL A 765 3.66 -21.01 -10.83
C VAL A 765 3.03 -20.03 -9.82
N LEU A 766 2.26 -20.54 -8.86
CA LEU A 766 1.77 -19.74 -7.73
C LEU A 766 2.92 -19.17 -6.91
N SER A 767 3.97 -19.95 -6.66
CA SER A 767 5.16 -19.50 -5.92
C SER A 767 5.87 -18.35 -6.63
N VAL A 768 6.06 -18.44 -7.96
CA VAL A 768 6.62 -17.34 -8.76
C VAL A 768 5.73 -16.10 -8.69
N ALA A 769 4.41 -16.27 -8.82
CA ALA A 769 3.46 -15.17 -8.78
C ALA A 769 3.41 -14.49 -7.40
N MET A 770 3.61 -15.23 -6.31
CA MET A 770 3.74 -14.66 -4.97
C MET A 770 5.00 -13.81 -4.81
N VAL A 771 6.15 -14.24 -5.34
CA VAL A 771 7.39 -13.43 -5.31
C VAL A 771 7.23 -12.14 -6.11
N MET A 772 6.61 -12.24 -7.29
CA MET A 772 6.38 -11.13 -8.22
C MET A 772 5.00 -10.47 -8.00
N SER A 773 4.46 -10.53 -6.78
CA SER A 773 3.10 -10.06 -6.55
C SER A 773 2.96 -8.55 -6.77
N GLY A 774 2.00 -8.18 -7.62
CA GLY A 774 1.69 -6.81 -8.00
C GLY A 774 2.57 -6.21 -9.11
N SER A 775 3.70 -6.81 -9.50
CA SER A 775 4.59 -6.19 -10.51
C SER A 775 4.11 -6.35 -11.95
N GLY A 776 3.21 -7.30 -12.21
CA GLY A 776 2.74 -7.64 -13.55
C GLY A 776 3.85 -8.14 -14.49
N ASP A 777 4.71 -9.04 -14.01
CA ASP A 777 5.83 -9.58 -14.79
C ASP A 777 5.36 -10.28 -16.08
N LEU A 778 6.07 -10.01 -17.19
CA LEU A 778 5.68 -10.46 -18.52
C LEU A 778 6.02 -11.94 -18.78
N GLU A 779 7.12 -12.46 -18.23
CA GLU A 779 7.49 -13.85 -18.45
C GLU A 779 6.50 -14.79 -17.76
N VAL A 780 6.13 -14.46 -16.52
CA VAL A 780 5.15 -15.22 -15.75
C VAL A 780 3.77 -15.13 -16.41
N LEU A 781 3.35 -13.95 -16.87
CA LEU A 781 2.08 -13.76 -17.59
C LEU A 781 2.00 -14.63 -18.85
N ARG A 782 3.09 -14.78 -19.62
CA ARG A 782 3.12 -15.64 -20.81
C ARG A 782 2.90 -17.11 -20.46
N ILE A 783 3.50 -17.59 -19.37
CA ILE A 783 3.29 -18.97 -18.90
C ILE A 783 1.85 -19.17 -18.44
N ILE A 784 1.31 -18.27 -17.63
CA ILE A 784 -0.08 -18.36 -17.16
C ILE A 784 -1.06 -18.30 -18.33
N ARG A 785 -0.81 -17.47 -19.34
CA ARG A 785 -1.61 -17.41 -20.58
C ARG A 785 -1.58 -18.75 -21.32
N ARG A 786 -0.43 -19.44 -21.37
CA ARG A 786 -0.33 -20.79 -21.94
C ARG A 786 -1.14 -21.80 -21.12
N LEU A 787 -1.11 -21.72 -19.79
CA LEU A 787 -1.89 -22.60 -18.91
C LEU A 787 -3.40 -22.35 -19.03
N HIS A 788 -3.84 -21.09 -19.12
CA HIS A 788 -5.25 -20.72 -19.35
C HIS A 788 -5.80 -21.24 -20.69
N ALA A 789 -4.95 -21.33 -21.72
CA ALA A 789 -5.34 -21.79 -23.05
C ALA A 789 -5.51 -23.32 -23.15
N ARG A 790 -4.96 -24.10 -22.21
CA ARG A 790 -5.15 -25.56 -22.16
C ARG A 790 -6.55 -25.88 -21.65
N VAL A 791 -7.40 -26.44 -22.50
CA VAL A 791 -8.79 -26.81 -22.14
C VAL A 791 -9.04 -28.27 -22.54
N THR A 792 -8.09 -29.16 -22.26
CA THR A 792 -8.15 -30.56 -22.66
C THR A 792 -8.42 -31.43 -21.42
N PRO A 793 -9.64 -31.97 -21.23
CA PRO A 793 -9.91 -32.94 -20.19
C PRO A 793 -9.38 -34.33 -20.64
N PRO A 794 -8.92 -35.20 -19.72
CA PRO A 794 -8.89 -35.09 -18.27
C PRO A 794 -7.62 -34.42 -17.70
N GLU A 795 -6.80 -33.78 -18.53
CA GLU A 795 -5.46 -33.32 -18.13
C GLU A 795 -5.48 -32.07 -17.23
N VAL A 796 -6.52 -31.23 -17.32
CA VAL A 796 -6.67 -30.01 -16.50
C VAL A 796 -8.00 -30.06 -15.76
N THR A 797 -7.93 -29.95 -14.43
CA THR A 797 -9.10 -29.92 -13.54
C THR A 797 -9.55 -28.48 -13.26
N TYR A 798 -10.75 -28.34 -12.67
CA TYR A 798 -11.25 -27.06 -12.16
C TYR A 798 -10.22 -26.36 -11.26
N GLY A 799 -9.61 -27.13 -10.35
CA GLY A 799 -8.59 -26.66 -9.42
C GLY A 799 -7.30 -26.17 -10.10
N GLY A 800 -6.87 -26.82 -11.19
CA GLY A 800 -5.73 -26.35 -11.98
C GLY A 800 -5.97 -24.97 -12.60
N HIS A 801 -7.18 -24.74 -13.13
CA HIS A 801 -7.60 -23.42 -13.58
C HIS A 801 -7.66 -22.41 -12.43
N MET A 802 -8.21 -22.78 -11.27
CA MET A 802 -8.25 -21.92 -10.09
C MET A 802 -6.84 -21.49 -9.67
N ALA A 803 -5.89 -22.41 -9.58
CA ALA A 803 -4.49 -22.13 -9.26
C ALA A 803 -3.84 -21.17 -10.26
N SER A 804 -4.01 -21.44 -11.56
CA SER A 804 -3.49 -20.57 -12.63
C SER A 804 -4.09 -19.15 -12.59
N HIS A 805 -5.37 -19.02 -12.27
CA HIS A 805 -6.04 -17.71 -12.17
C HIS A 805 -5.73 -16.99 -10.86
N MET A 806 -5.50 -17.71 -9.76
CA MET A 806 -4.94 -17.15 -8.54
C MET A 806 -3.53 -16.60 -8.79
N ALA A 807 -2.67 -17.32 -9.53
CA ALA A 807 -1.36 -16.82 -9.93
C ALA A 807 -1.47 -15.55 -10.79
N LEU A 808 -2.42 -15.51 -11.73
CA LEU A 808 -2.69 -14.31 -12.53
C LEU A 808 -3.12 -13.13 -11.65
N GLY A 809 -3.98 -13.40 -10.67
CA GLY A 809 -4.46 -12.44 -9.69
C GLY A 809 -3.34 -11.88 -8.82
N PHE A 810 -2.43 -12.72 -8.31
CA PHE A 810 -1.29 -12.26 -7.52
C PHE A 810 -0.34 -11.36 -8.31
N LEU A 811 -0.10 -11.65 -9.59
CA LEU A 811 0.73 -10.78 -10.45
C LEU A 811 0.18 -9.36 -10.58
N PHE A 812 -1.14 -9.21 -10.63
CA PHE A 812 -1.83 -7.93 -10.82
C PHE A 812 -2.69 -7.55 -9.60
N LEU A 813 -2.23 -7.89 -8.40
CA LEU A 813 -2.99 -7.74 -7.16
C LEU A 813 -3.44 -6.28 -6.96
N GLY A 814 -4.77 -6.08 -6.85
CA GLY A 814 -5.41 -4.76 -6.75
C GLY A 814 -5.01 -3.79 -7.85
N GLY A 815 -4.85 -4.27 -9.09
CA GLY A 815 -4.42 -3.48 -10.23
C GLY A 815 -2.97 -2.97 -10.10
N CYS A 816 -2.09 -3.79 -9.54
CA CYS A 816 -0.70 -3.47 -9.22
C CYS A 816 -0.52 -2.44 -8.08
N ARG A 817 -1.56 -2.21 -7.26
CA ARG A 817 -1.50 -1.31 -6.09
C ARG A 817 -1.12 -2.04 -4.81
N TYR A 818 -1.46 -3.32 -4.74
CA TYR A 818 -1.26 -4.17 -3.57
C TYR A 818 -0.14 -5.16 -3.82
N SER A 819 0.50 -5.59 -2.75
CA SER A 819 1.48 -6.67 -2.77
C SER A 819 1.43 -7.44 -1.44
N LEU A 820 1.98 -8.65 -1.37
CA LEU A 820 1.82 -9.54 -0.22
C LEU A 820 2.82 -9.22 0.90
N SER A 821 2.41 -9.24 2.16
CA SER A 821 3.33 -9.06 3.29
C SER A 821 3.80 -10.38 3.91
N ARG A 822 4.93 -10.33 4.62
CA ARG A 822 5.55 -11.48 5.30
C ARG A 822 5.41 -11.41 6.81
N SER A 823 4.42 -10.66 7.33
CA SER A 823 4.07 -10.70 8.75
C SER A 823 3.64 -12.11 9.15
N ASN A 824 3.78 -12.50 10.43
CA ASN A 824 3.42 -13.86 10.85
C ASN A 824 1.95 -14.17 10.55
N LYS A 825 1.06 -13.19 10.77
CA LYS A 825 -0.36 -13.25 10.40
C LYS A 825 -0.54 -13.46 8.90
N ALA A 826 0.14 -12.65 8.07
CA ALA A 826 0.03 -12.71 6.62
C ALA A 826 0.48 -14.06 6.08
N ILE A 827 1.61 -14.60 6.56
CA ILE A 827 2.10 -15.92 6.16
C ILE A 827 1.12 -17.03 6.56
N ALA A 828 0.52 -16.98 7.75
CA ALA A 828 -0.48 -17.96 8.16
C ALA A 828 -1.73 -17.95 7.27
N CYS A 829 -2.23 -16.75 6.94
CA CYS A 829 -3.39 -16.58 6.05
C CYS A 829 -3.05 -16.98 4.60
N LEU A 830 -1.86 -16.62 4.12
CA LEU A 830 -1.39 -16.94 2.78
C LEU A 830 -1.16 -18.45 2.61
N TYR A 831 -0.56 -19.10 3.60
CA TYR A 831 -0.35 -20.55 3.58
C TYR A 831 -1.68 -21.32 3.57
N SER A 832 -2.68 -20.82 4.30
CA SER A 832 -4.05 -21.35 4.26
C SER A 832 -4.71 -21.14 2.89
N ALA A 833 -4.53 -19.98 2.26
CA ALA A 833 -5.10 -19.68 0.95
C ALA A 833 -4.42 -20.43 -0.22
N VAL A 834 -3.12 -20.70 -0.13
CA VAL A 834 -2.29 -21.30 -1.19
C VAL A 834 -2.07 -22.81 -0.97
N PHE A 835 -2.91 -23.45 -0.14
CA PHE A 835 -2.84 -24.89 0.12
C PHE A 835 -2.74 -25.69 -1.21
N PRO A 836 -1.71 -26.53 -1.40
CA PRO A 836 -1.31 -27.04 -2.73
C PRO A 836 -2.29 -28.03 -3.37
N LEU A 837 -3.21 -28.62 -2.59
CA LEU A 837 -4.25 -29.50 -3.12
C LEU A 837 -5.46 -28.66 -3.57
N PHE A 838 -5.66 -28.60 -4.88
CA PHE A 838 -6.78 -27.88 -5.50
C PHE A 838 -7.96 -28.82 -5.79
N PRO A 839 -9.20 -28.31 -5.81
CA PRO A 839 -10.41 -29.12 -6.00
C PRO A 839 -10.47 -29.75 -7.40
N SER A 840 -10.95 -30.99 -7.49
CA SER A 840 -11.06 -31.69 -8.78
C SER A 840 -12.25 -31.18 -9.60
N SER A 841 -13.39 -30.95 -8.93
CA SER A 841 -14.63 -30.41 -9.49
C SER A 841 -15.08 -29.16 -8.71
N THR A 842 -16.12 -28.46 -9.19
CA THR A 842 -16.57 -27.23 -8.52
C THR A 842 -17.21 -27.46 -7.16
N THR A 843 -17.78 -28.63 -6.92
CA THR A 843 -18.42 -28.99 -5.64
C THR A 843 -17.45 -29.68 -4.67
N ASP A 844 -16.22 -29.96 -5.10
CA ASP A 844 -15.25 -30.68 -4.29
C ASP A 844 -14.68 -29.77 -3.19
N THR A 845 -15.00 -30.11 -1.94
CA THR A 845 -14.48 -29.50 -0.70
C THR A 845 -13.69 -30.48 0.15
N ARG A 846 -13.42 -31.69 -0.35
CA ARG A 846 -12.91 -32.82 0.45
C ARG A 846 -11.63 -32.53 1.20
N TYR A 847 -10.63 -31.99 0.51
CA TYR A 847 -9.30 -31.74 1.09
C TYR A 847 -9.16 -30.32 1.67
N HIS A 848 -9.94 -29.36 1.17
CA HIS A 848 -9.79 -27.95 1.54
C HIS A 848 -11.07 -27.17 1.25
N LEU A 849 -11.50 -26.38 2.24
CA LEU A 849 -12.65 -25.48 2.10
C LEU A 849 -12.34 -24.37 1.10
N GLN A 850 -13.09 -24.30 0.00
CA GLN A 850 -12.83 -23.33 -1.08
C GLN A 850 -12.93 -21.86 -0.65
N ALA A 851 -13.71 -21.55 0.41
CA ALA A 851 -13.81 -20.19 0.96
C ALA A 851 -12.46 -19.65 1.48
N LEU A 852 -11.60 -20.53 2.00
CA LEU A 852 -10.30 -20.16 2.57
C LEU A 852 -9.31 -19.65 1.51
N ARG A 853 -9.57 -19.92 0.22
CA ARG A 853 -8.81 -19.37 -0.90
C ARG A 853 -8.82 -17.85 -0.94
N HIS A 854 -9.76 -17.18 -0.27
CA HIS A 854 -9.84 -15.72 -0.19
C HIS A 854 -9.10 -15.10 1.01
N LEU A 855 -8.49 -15.91 1.89
CA LEU A 855 -7.73 -15.41 3.03
C LEU A 855 -6.45 -14.64 2.65
N TYR A 856 -6.00 -14.71 1.39
CA TYR A 856 -4.90 -13.89 0.90
C TYR A 856 -5.14 -12.39 1.08
N VAL A 857 -6.40 -11.95 1.17
CA VAL A 857 -6.76 -10.53 1.38
C VAL A 857 -6.18 -10.01 2.69
N LEU A 858 -6.13 -10.84 3.74
CA LEU A 858 -5.53 -10.48 5.03
C LEU A 858 -4.00 -10.38 4.98
N ALA A 859 -3.38 -10.89 3.92
CA ALA A 859 -1.95 -10.79 3.64
C ALA A 859 -1.62 -9.69 2.61
N ALA A 860 -2.62 -9.09 1.96
CA ALA A 860 -2.44 -8.06 0.96
C ALA A 860 -2.32 -6.69 1.62
N GLU A 861 -1.25 -5.95 1.28
CA GLU A 861 -1.02 -4.60 1.77
C GLU A 861 -0.81 -3.63 0.59
N PRO A 862 -1.33 -2.40 0.68
CA PRO A 862 -1.05 -1.37 -0.32
C PRO A 862 0.43 -0.97 -0.22
N ARG A 863 1.18 -1.21 -1.31
CA ARG A 863 2.62 -0.94 -1.39
C ARG A 863 3.01 -0.18 -2.65
N VAL A 864 2.06 0.41 -3.36
CA VAL A 864 2.36 1.28 -4.50
C VAL A 864 2.76 2.67 -4.02
N LEU A 865 3.89 3.15 -4.53
CA LEU A 865 4.33 4.53 -4.40
C LEU A 865 4.00 5.28 -5.69
N VAL A 866 3.15 6.29 -5.58
CA VAL A 866 2.70 7.13 -6.70
C VAL A 866 3.18 8.55 -6.44
N THR A 867 3.85 9.13 -7.43
CA THR A 867 4.16 10.57 -7.41
C THR A 867 3.08 11.34 -8.15
N ARG A 868 2.57 12.41 -7.56
CA ARG A 868 1.61 13.33 -8.19
C ARG A 868 2.22 14.71 -8.29
N ASP A 869 2.06 15.35 -9.44
CA ASP A 869 2.49 16.73 -9.61
C ASP A 869 1.55 17.68 -8.85
N VAL A 870 2.13 18.65 -8.14
CA VAL A 870 1.41 19.59 -7.27
C VAL A 870 0.50 20.51 -8.06
N GLU A 871 0.91 20.92 -9.26
CA GLU A 871 0.20 21.91 -10.08
C GLU A 871 -0.96 21.25 -10.84
N THR A 872 -0.69 20.11 -11.49
CA THR A 872 -1.70 19.40 -12.30
C THR A 872 -2.56 18.42 -11.50
N GLY A 873 -2.09 17.94 -10.34
CA GLY A 873 -2.72 16.88 -9.56
C GLY A 873 -2.66 15.49 -10.22
N GLN A 874 -2.06 15.37 -11.41
CA GLN A 874 -1.94 14.12 -12.16
C GLN A 874 -0.75 13.31 -11.67
N ALA A 875 -0.86 11.99 -11.77
CA ALA A 875 0.24 11.08 -11.51
C ALA A 875 1.35 11.26 -12.55
N THR A 876 2.59 11.32 -12.10
CA THR A 876 3.78 11.53 -12.93
C THR A 876 4.82 10.47 -12.63
N SER A 877 5.67 10.17 -13.61
CA SER A 877 6.72 9.17 -13.47
C SER A 877 8.04 9.83 -13.10
N VAL A 878 8.58 9.48 -11.93
CA VAL A 878 9.77 10.09 -11.34
C VAL A 878 10.72 9.00 -10.84
N GLU A 879 12.02 9.25 -10.91
CA GLU A 879 13.03 8.35 -10.37
C GLU A 879 13.12 8.50 -8.84
N VAL A 880 13.01 7.38 -8.14
CA VAL A 880 13.00 7.30 -6.68
C VAL A 880 14.01 6.26 -6.23
N CYS A 881 14.74 6.59 -5.18
CA CYS A 881 15.58 5.68 -4.44
C CYS A 881 14.94 5.38 -3.08
N VAL A 882 14.64 4.10 -2.84
CA VAL A 882 14.15 3.61 -1.56
C VAL A 882 15.31 2.92 -0.86
N ARG A 883 15.68 3.43 0.32
CA ARG A 883 16.74 2.88 1.16
C ARG A 883 16.13 2.13 2.33
N GLY A 884 16.41 0.85 2.40
CA GLY A 884 16.09 -0.01 3.53
C GLY A 884 17.29 -0.88 3.89
N GLU A 885 17.08 -2.17 4.09
CA GLU A 885 18.17 -3.17 4.12
C GLU A 885 18.96 -3.23 2.80
N ARG A 886 18.28 -2.94 1.69
CA ARG A 886 18.86 -2.84 0.34
C ARG A 886 18.42 -1.53 -0.30
N GLU A 887 19.32 -0.93 -1.08
CA GLU A 887 19.00 0.25 -1.90
C GLU A 887 18.29 -0.20 -3.18
N ILE A 888 17.05 0.24 -3.39
CA ILE A 888 16.27 -0.07 -4.59
C ILE A 888 16.00 1.24 -5.33
N LYS A 889 16.56 1.34 -6.54
CA LYS A 889 16.27 2.42 -7.47
C LYS A 889 15.16 1.99 -8.41
N GLY A 890 14.13 2.82 -8.53
CA GLY A 890 12.97 2.55 -9.36
C GLY A 890 12.37 3.82 -9.93
N ARG A 891 11.35 3.64 -10.77
CA ARG A 891 10.57 4.74 -11.34
C ARG A 891 9.13 4.60 -10.90
N THR A 892 8.54 5.68 -10.40
CA THR A 892 7.14 5.68 -9.98
C THR A 892 6.19 5.69 -11.18
N PRO A 893 4.98 5.11 -11.09
CA PRO A 893 4.48 4.29 -9.98
C PRO A 893 5.21 2.94 -9.86
N CYS A 894 5.70 2.62 -8.66
CA CYS A 894 6.40 1.36 -8.38
C CYS A 894 5.92 0.73 -7.06
N ILE A 895 6.11 -0.57 -6.91
CA ILE A 895 5.87 -1.28 -5.66
C ILE A 895 7.12 -1.16 -4.79
N VAL A 896 6.92 -0.71 -3.57
CA VAL A 896 7.97 -0.64 -2.56
C VAL A 896 8.05 -1.95 -1.76
N PRO A 897 9.21 -2.28 -1.17
CA PRO A 897 9.29 -3.34 -0.16
C PRO A 897 8.38 -3.03 1.04
N GLU A 898 8.32 -3.95 2.01
CA GLU A 898 7.50 -3.75 3.21
C GLU A 898 7.82 -2.42 3.90
N TRP A 899 6.79 -1.71 4.34
CA TRP A 899 6.96 -0.41 5.00
C TRP A 899 7.83 -0.49 6.27
N SER A 900 7.94 -1.67 6.88
CA SER A 900 8.81 -1.93 8.04
C SER A 900 10.28 -2.04 7.75
N SER A 901 10.68 -2.35 6.52
CA SER A 901 12.09 -2.46 6.14
C SER A 901 12.65 -1.20 5.50
N ILE A 902 11.82 -0.17 5.28
CA ILE A 902 12.21 1.09 4.64
C ILE A 902 12.63 2.11 5.71
N ASN A 903 13.83 2.67 5.52
CA ASN A 903 14.37 3.72 6.39
C ASN A 903 14.18 5.11 5.76
N GLU A 904 14.48 5.27 4.47
CA GLU A 904 14.46 6.57 3.79
C GLU A 904 13.92 6.43 2.36
N ILE A 905 13.13 7.40 1.90
CA ILE A 905 12.69 7.54 0.50
C ILE A 905 13.22 8.86 -0.05
N GLU A 906 13.99 8.79 -1.13
CA GLU A 906 14.60 9.94 -1.80
C GLU A 906 14.12 10.04 -3.26
N ILE A 907 13.74 11.23 -3.69
CA ILE A 907 13.40 11.51 -5.09
C ILE A 907 14.66 12.00 -5.81
N CYS A 908 15.15 11.23 -6.79
CA CYS A 908 16.46 11.40 -7.40
C CYS A 908 16.42 12.07 -8.79
N SER A 909 15.30 12.68 -9.19
CA SER A 909 15.17 13.28 -10.52
C SER A 909 15.72 14.71 -10.58
N CYS A 910 16.40 15.04 -11.69
CA CYS A 910 16.88 16.40 -11.96
C CYS A 910 15.73 17.40 -12.17
N ASP A 911 14.65 16.96 -12.84
CA ASP A 911 13.51 17.79 -13.26
C ASP A 911 12.63 18.25 -12.09
N PHE A 912 12.69 17.54 -10.96
CA PHE A 912 11.88 17.77 -9.77
C PHE A 912 12.74 18.26 -8.61
N TRP A 913 12.10 18.92 -7.64
CA TRP A 913 12.78 19.28 -6.40
C TRP A 913 13.08 18.01 -5.59
N PRO A 914 14.30 17.87 -5.02
CA PRO A 914 14.64 16.71 -4.21
C PRO A 914 13.79 16.72 -2.94
N ILE A 915 13.29 15.55 -2.58
CA ILE A 915 12.58 15.28 -1.34
C ILE A 915 13.27 14.08 -0.69
N LYS A 916 13.58 14.21 0.60
CA LYS A 916 14.03 13.12 1.46
C LYS A 916 13.00 12.94 2.55
N LEU A 917 12.34 11.79 2.57
CA LEU A 917 11.38 11.42 3.59
C LEU A 917 12.06 10.39 4.50
N ASP A 918 12.35 10.81 5.71
CA ASP A 918 12.90 9.92 6.73
C ASP A 918 11.75 9.17 7.40
N LEU A 919 11.81 7.84 7.34
CA LEU A 919 10.80 6.93 7.88
C LEU A 919 11.34 6.16 9.10
N SER A 920 12.57 6.46 9.55
CA SER A 920 13.15 5.86 10.75
C SER A 920 12.36 6.26 12.00
N GLY A 921 11.67 5.31 12.63
CA GLY A 921 10.84 5.52 13.82
C GLY A 921 9.48 4.82 13.73
N GLU A 922 9.12 4.05 14.75
CA GLU A 922 7.86 3.28 14.78
C GLU A 922 6.60 4.16 14.90
N GLU A 923 6.72 5.37 15.47
CA GLU A 923 5.63 6.32 15.68
C GLU A 923 5.52 7.40 14.59
N ASN A 924 6.10 7.17 13.41
CA ASN A 924 6.04 8.15 12.33
C ASN A 924 4.65 8.16 11.66
N ASN A 925 3.87 9.21 11.94
CA ASN A 925 2.58 9.48 11.27
C ASN A 925 2.70 9.41 9.73
N MET A 926 3.83 9.84 9.18
CA MET A 926 4.12 9.79 7.74
C MET A 926 4.13 8.36 7.18
N ARG A 927 4.68 7.39 7.92
CA ARG A 927 4.71 5.99 7.49
C ARG A 927 3.32 5.38 7.45
N GLN A 928 2.49 5.68 8.46
CA GLN A 928 1.08 5.23 8.47
C GLN A 928 0.27 5.86 7.34
N VAL A 929 0.58 7.10 6.99
CA VAL A 929 -0.10 7.81 5.90
C VAL A 929 0.32 7.27 4.56
N LEU A 930 1.61 7.11 4.31
CA LEU A 930 2.11 6.51 3.07
C LEU A 930 1.60 5.07 2.91
N ALA A 931 1.47 4.32 4.01
CA ALA A 931 0.82 3.01 3.99
C ALA A 931 -0.68 3.10 3.62
N LYS A 932 -1.39 4.19 3.93
CA LYS A 932 -2.81 4.36 3.58
C LYS A 932 -3.05 4.97 2.20
N SER A 933 -2.25 5.96 1.79
CA SER A 933 -2.46 6.73 0.57
C SER A 933 -1.49 6.33 -0.56
N GLY A 934 -0.26 5.96 -0.23
CA GLY A 934 0.80 5.64 -1.19
C GLY A 934 1.22 6.82 -2.08
N THR A 935 0.79 8.05 -1.77
CA THR A 935 1.00 9.22 -2.66
C THR A 935 2.01 10.19 -2.09
N VAL A 936 3.00 10.55 -2.90
CA VAL A 936 3.94 11.64 -2.63
C VAL A 936 3.74 12.75 -3.66
N PHE A 937 3.64 13.99 -3.20
CA PHE A 937 3.52 15.12 -4.12
C PHE A 937 4.91 15.60 -4.53
N VAL A 938 5.08 15.92 -5.81
CA VAL A 938 6.33 16.42 -6.39
C VAL A 938 6.08 17.73 -7.10
N ARG A 939 7.03 18.66 -7.01
CA ARG A 939 6.98 19.91 -7.76
C ARG A 939 8.11 19.94 -8.78
N ARG A 940 7.77 20.29 -10.02
CA ARG A 940 8.75 20.49 -11.08
C ARG A 940 9.59 21.76 -10.84
N LYS A 941 10.86 21.75 -11.24
CA LYS A 941 11.68 22.97 -11.28
C LYS A 941 11.21 23.90 -12.40
N THR A 942 11.04 25.18 -12.08
CA THR A 942 10.61 26.21 -13.03
C THR A 942 11.76 26.53 -13.99
N GLY A 943 11.64 26.18 -15.27
CA GLY A 943 12.62 26.50 -16.32
C GLY A 943 12.99 25.31 -17.23
N GLU A 944 12.85 24.08 -16.74
CA GLU A 944 13.19 22.87 -17.49
C GLU A 944 11.91 22.27 -18.12
N ARG A 945 11.65 22.60 -19.39
CA ARG A 945 10.63 21.88 -20.18
C ARG A 945 11.18 20.51 -20.54
N GLY A 946 10.54 19.47 -20.01
CA GLY A 946 10.92 18.08 -20.20
C GLY A 946 10.73 17.65 -21.63
N GLY A 947 11.85 17.33 -22.27
CA GLY A 947 11.87 16.48 -23.45
C GLY A 947 11.62 15.04 -23.01
N GLY A 948 10.39 14.57 -23.19
CA GLY A 948 10.14 13.14 -23.27
C GLY A 948 10.65 12.64 -24.61
N GLY A 949 11.71 11.83 -24.60
CA GLY A 949 12.25 11.17 -25.78
C GLY A 949 13.49 10.38 -25.42
N GLY A 950 13.35 9.06 -25.27
CA GLY A 950 14.50 8.19 -25.21
C GLY A 950 15.18 8.17 -26.58
N GLU A 951 16.45 8.57 -26.62
CA GLU A 951 17.51 7.95 -27.40
C GLU A 951 18.83 8.64 -27.07
N GLU A 952 19.91 7.89 -27.27
CA GLU A 952 21.27 8.10 -26.81
C GLU A 952 21.85 9.49 -27.11
N SER A 953 22.44 10.12 -26.11
CA SER A 953 23.62 10.98 -26.32
C SER A 953 24.49 10.98 -25.07
N LEU A 954 25.44 10.05 -25.07
CA LEU A 954 26.65 10.10 -24.25
C LEU A 954 27.45 11.35 -24.61
N LEU A 955 28.05 11.96 -23.57
CA LEU A 955 29.08 13.01 -23.57
C LEU A 955 28.59 14.46 -23.59
N VAL A 956 28.30 15.01 -22.40
CA VAL A 956 28.83 16.33 -22.01
C VAL A 956 29.18 16.30 -20.51
N GLY A 957 30.46 16.44 -20.19
CA GLY A 957 30.99 16.60 -18.83
C GLY A 957 30.78 18.02 -18.28
N PRO A 958 31.08 18.25 -16.99
CA PRO A 958 30.63 19.42 -16.25
C PRO A 958 31.41 20.66 -16.69
N SER A 959 30.71 21.68 -17.20
CA SER A 959 31.30 23.00 -17.40
C SER A 959 30.65 24.01 -16.47
N SER A 960 31.43 24.35 -15.45
CA SER A 960 31.28 25.52 -14.61
C SER A 960 31.48 26.79 -15.44
N HIS A 961 30.42 27.34 -16.05
CA HIS A 961 30.40 28.73 -16.53
C HIS A 961 28.94 29.21 -16.65
N SER A 962 28.41 29.83 -15.60
CA SER A 962 27.11 30.53 -15.64
C SER A 962 27.29 32.04 -15.84
N THR A 963 27.88 32.44 -16.97
CA THR A 963 27.71 33.81 -17.51
C THR A 963 27.80 33.78 -19.04
N SER A 964 26.72 33.42 -19.72
CA SER A 964 26.47 33.88 -21.08
C SER A 964 25.02 33.70 -21.47
N THR A 965 24.44 34.81 -21.95
CA THR A 965 23.19 35.00 -22.72
C THR A 965 21.84 34.91 -21.98
N PRO A 966 21.01 35.97 -21.99
CA PRO A 966 19.57 35.80 -21.81
C PRO A 966 19.00 35.08 -23.05
N PRO A 967 17.97 34.23 -22.93
CA PRO A 967 17.37 33.61 -24.09
C PRO A 967 16.75 34.71 -24.95
N ALA A 968 16.96 34.64 -26.27
CA ALA A 968 16.19 35.41 -27.22
C ALA A 968 14.72 35.00 -27.09
N VAL A 969 13.94 35.77 -26.33
CA VAL A 969 12.48 35.67 -26.34
C VAL A 969 12.04 35.96 -27.78
N SER A 970 11.48 34.96 -28.45
CA SER A 970 10.89 35.09 -29.78
C SER A 970 9.88 36.24 -29.76
N LYS A 971 10.19 37.32 -30.50
CA LYS A 971 9.29 38.45 -30.75
C LYS A 971 8.13 38.02 -31.65
N GLU A 972 7.24 37.17 -31.16
CA GLU A 972 5.98 36.84 -31.84
C GLU A 972 4.86 36.66 -30.81
N SER A 973 4.48 37.73 -30.12
CA SER A 973 3.19 37.81 -29.40
C SER A 973 2.84 39.19 -28.82
N TRP A 974 3.35 40.29 -29.39
CA TRP A 974 3.00 41.66 -28.94
C TRP A 974 2.58 42.57 -30.11
N SER A 975 1.69 42.09 -30.98
CA SER A 975 1.10 42.91 -32.05
C SER A 975 -0.42 42.73 -32.18
N CYS A 976 -1.16 42.68 -31.07
CA CYS A 976 -2.63 42.72 -31.10
C CYS A 976 -3.20 43.51 -29.91
N LEU A 977 -2.84 44.79 -29.75
CA LEU A 977 -3.62 45.77 -28.98
C LEU A 977 -3.18 47.18 -29.37
N GLY A 978 -3.85 47.74 -30.38
CA GLY A 978 -3.50 49.07 -30.89
C GLY A 978 -4.20 49.46 -32.19
N LYS A 979 -5.49 49.16 -32.35
CA LYS A 979 -6.34 49.75 -33.41
C LYS A 979 -7.61 50.32 -32.79
N MET A 980 -7.52 51.55 -32.29
CA MET A 980 -8.67 52.44 -32.16
C MET A 980 -8.24 53.88 -32.46
N ARG A 981 -8.97 54.49 -33.43
CA ARG A 981 -9.07 55.95 -33.73
C ARG A 981 -7.81 56.57 -34.38
N ARG A 982 -7.88 57.39 -35.43
CA ARG A 982 -8.93 58.25 -36.01
C ARG A 982 -8.71 58.36 -37.53
N LYS A 983 -9.79 58.22 -38.32
CA LYS A 983 -9.86 58.76 -39.68
C LYS A 983 -10.19 60.25 -39.58
N THR A 984 -9.35 61.09 -40.14
CA THR A 984 -9.70 62.43 -40.63
C THR A 984 -9.03 62.59 -42.00
N THR A 985 -9.85 62.62 -43.04
CA THR A 985 -9.60 63.19 -44.38
C THR A 985 -9.11 64.65 -44.26
N PRO A 986 -8.35 65.23 -45.21
CA PRO A 986 -8.81 65.40 -46.61
C PRO A 986 -7.73 65.36 -47.72
N CYS A 987 -8.24 65.55 -48.95
CA CYS A 987 -7.65 65.61 -50.29
C CYS A 987 -7.58 64.27 -51.04
#